data_AF-F8Q168-F1
#
_entry.id   AF-F8Q168-F1
#
_cell.length_a   1.000
_cell.length_b   1.000
_cell.length_c   1.000
_cell.angle_alpha   90.00
_cell.angle_beta   90.00
_cell.angle_gamma   90.00
#
_symmetry.space_group_name_H-M   'P 1'
#
loop_
_entity.id
_entity.type
_entity.pdbx_description
1 polymer ?
#
loop_
_entity_poly.entity_id
_entity_poly.type
_entity_poly.pdbx_seq_one_letter_code
_entity_poly.pdbx_strand_id
1 'polypeptide(L)'
;MVADRGYTILLTHLHRPSNTLPLSTIQASITHFLANPQPLPTPLSAAVVSSPSFQPLSHSKLQALNTSFRHAVHIKSCALKSDQPGIFAQSIGAQLKSWASAVVKGLQGGQAIIKLACCSGLLLGLDDITSTLPTNQRNIRGRVEDELVLTVAEVIDIFSFRQSFDAWGKAFEPATEDGEVDALSLALITGSQSLLLVASDKVAALPLASLLRLVAYTISSAFQSGIFLSSLHSSVLCNEESRVHIPTAAPIRTAVYSISSSPLISSMGSLSKLCARTLSILIDNRPKQHMNEILSTFELLESIAAKLDADWSSSILSEGLDHDSIAPDSREITTSLWNILKTLLFATIMITESALSTIVFLPPTLFQGSSRVSPKAVVLAPQLPSTCALTTLHTLSHLSFVISQFGGVTSTATGGFVELKKAFYTALDVLSADSAESERFVRELCDSLKSNGINSIHPVQKVKQAFALASIEQLVPVLDPVIVEDVILPLCLPLLSDSTHRETYESAHSVVLAILASHTQKGGQGNIPSSTGRPEARIREDSQHVANSGLHANGRFAVCIIPFYAACLIENSVEGTLSDTQLCLAYAALVRSASTSADDTRDEQYALAWFCVDALLTAIRWLSYPTSANANADRLHRLHLTLISCVPSLPLPLLPRVLEATRAIVDSASTADHTQRQELVDALFAEITEHVGDRERELTMRWWIENRKRWEVRGQGGAQLRGASRGGESMFGKWWAERLGRSLGAGQGVVADGVVDQGEAEPTASARL
;
A
#
# COMPACT_ATOMS: atom_id res chain seq x y z
N MET A 1 31.57 5.31 -56.15
CA MET A 1 30.54 4.61 -55.35
C MET A 1 29.20 5.25 -55.67
N VAL A 2 28.28 4.49 -56.26
CA VAL A 2 26.96 5.01 -56.67
C VAL A 2 26.11 5.10 -55.40
N ALA A 3 25.60 6.29 -55.08
CA ALA A 3 24.68 6.46 -53.96
C ALA A 3 23.45 5.58 -54.22
N ASP A 4 23.05 4.78 -53.24
CA ASP A 4 21.84 3.96 -53.33
C ASP A 4 20.65 4.85 -53.70
N ARG A 5 19.95 4.48 -54.77
CA ARG A 5 18.77 5.19 -55.27
C ARG A 5 17.71 5.29 -54.18
N GLY A 6 17.56 4.24 -53.36
CA GLY A 6 16.62 4.23 -52.23
C GLY A 6 16.97 5.27 -51.17
N TYR A 7 18.25 5.45 -50.85
CA TYR A 7 18.72 6.44 -49.89
C TYR A 7 18.43 7.87 -50.36
N THR A 8 18.66 8.14 -51.65
CA THR A 8 18.39 9.46 -52.26
C THR A 8 16.89 9.78 -52.27
N ILE A 9 16.06 8.77 -52.54
CA ILE A 9 14.60 8.89 -52.48
C ILE A 9 14.16 9.22 -51.05
N LEU A 10 14.68 8.50 -50.04
CA LEU A 10 14.36 8.77 -48.63
C LEU A 10 14.73 10.22 -48.25
N LEU A 11 15.94 10.68 -48.57
CA LEU A 11 16.34 12.07 -48.28
C LEU A 11 15.43 13.10 -48.96
N THR A 12 14.99 12.82 -50.19
CA THR A 12 14.06 13.70 -50.91
C THR A 12 12.71 13.79 -50.19
N HIS A 13 12.24 12.70 -49.61
CA HIS A 13 11.01 12.66 -48.83
C HIS A 13 11.16 13.30 -47.44
N LEU A 14 12.31 13.18 -46.79
CA LEU A 14 12.56 13.87 -45.52
C LEU A 14 12.58 15.40 -45.72
N HIS A 15 13.17 15.90 -46.80
CA HIS A 15 13.19 17.35 -47.05
C HIS A 15 11.86 17.95 -47.50
N ARG A 16 10.80 17.15 -47.72
CA ARG A 16 9.48 17.66 -48.12
C ARG A 16 8.55 17.78 -46.91
N PRO A 17 7.82 18.90 -46.76
CA PRO A 17 6.85 19.07 -45.67
C PRO A 17 5.63 18.15 -45.82
N SER A 18 5.22 17.86 -47.06
CA SER A 18 4.17 16.89 -47.35
C SER A 18 4.77 15.65 -48.02
N ASN A 19 4.41 14.48 -47.48
CA ASN A 19 4.86 13.20 -47.99
C ASN A 19 3.73 12.43 -48.66
N THR A 20 4.00 11.93 -49.87
CA THR A 20 3.12 11.02 -50.60
C THR A 20 3.26 9.57 -50.12
N LEU A 21 4.33 9.27 -49.36
CA LEU A 21 4.60 7.92 -48.87
C LEU A 21 3.92 7.68 -47.52
N PRO A 22 3.40 6.45 -47.28
CA PRO A 22 2.91 6.05 -45.96
C PRO A 22 4.02 6.17 -44.89
N LEU A 23 3.64 6.56 -43.67
CA LEU A 23 4.55 6.71 -42.54
C LEU A 23 5.33 5.41 -42.24
N SER A 24 4.68 4.25 -42.39
CA SER A 24 5.32 2.93 -42.22
C SER A 24 6.46 2.68 -43.21
N THR A 25 6.32 3.15 -44.46
CA THR A 25 7.37 3.05 -45.48
C THR A 25 8.56 3.93 -45.14
N ILE A 26 8.31 5.14 -44.64
CA ILE A 26 9.37 6.05 -44.18
C ILE A 26 10.10 5.43 -42.98
N GLN A 27 9.36 4.93 -41.99
CA GLN A 27 9.89 4.21 -40.83
C GLN A 27 10.79 3.03 -41.23
N ALA A 28 10.32 2.15 -42.11
CA ALA A 28 11.08 0.99 -42.58
C ALA A 28 12.37 1.42 -43.31
N SER A 29 12.28 2.49 -44.13
CA SER A 29 13.43 3.03 -44.87
C SER A 29 14.48 3.62 -43.91
N ILE A 30 14.06 4.43 -42.94
CA ILE A 30 14.96 4.97 -41.90
C ILE A 30 15.66 3.83 -41.16
N THR A 31 14.89 2.83 -40.73
CA THR A 31 15.40 1.65 -40.02
C THR A 31 16.51 0.95 -40.83
N HIS A 32 16.23 0.63 -42.09
CA HIS A 32 17.16 -0.06 -42.99
C HIS A 32 18.44 0.75 -43.21
N PHE A 33 18.33 2.03 -43.56
CA PHE A 33 19.49 2.85 -43.89
C PHE A 33 20.31 3.26 -42.67
N LEU A 34 19.72 3.36 -41.48
CA LEU A 34 20.49 3.59 -40.24
C LEU A 34 21.31 2.36 -39.82
N ALA A 35 20.81 1.15 -40.06
CA ALA A 35 21.51 -0.08 -39.68
C ALA A 35 22.68 -0.43 -40.63
N ASN A 36 22.61 0.01 -41.89
CA ASN A 36 23.61 -0.33 -42.90
C ASN A 36 24.87 0.58 -42.83
N PRO A 37 26.07 0.05 -43.11
CA PRO A 37 27.35 0.75 -42.89
C PRO A 37 27.71 1.81 -43.94
N GLN A 38 27.01 1.89 -45.07
CA GLN A 38 27.22 2.92 -46.09
C GLN A 38 25.88 3.45 -46.60
N PRO A 39 25.60 4.77 -46.50
CA PRO A 39 26.46 5.84 -45.96
C PRO A 39 26.61 5.79 -44.42
N LEU A 40 27.49 6.63 -43.86
CA LEU A 40 27.61 6.81 -42.41
C LEU A 40 26.24 7.15 -41.79
N PRO A 41 25.91 6.71 -40.57
CA PRO A 41 24.59 6.97 -39.99
C PRO A 41 24.39 8.44 -39.58
N THR A 42 25.47 9.22 -39.42
CA THR A 42 25.43 10.61 -38.95
C THR A 42 24.63 11.54 -39.87
N PRO A 43 24.87 11.60 -41.20
CA PRO A 43 24.11 12.50 -42.08
C PRO A 43 22.64 12.12 -42.20
N LEU A 44 22.32 10.83 -42.17
CA LEU A 44 20.92 10.39 -42.16
C LEU A 44 20.22 10.80 -40.86
N SER A 45 20.86 10.60 -39.72
CA SER A 45 20.32 11.01 -38.41
C SER A 45 20.08 12.53 -38.37
N ALA A 46 21.00 13.32 -38.94
CA ALA A 46 20.86 14.77 -39.07
C ALA A 46 19.70 15.17 -40.01
N ALA A 47 19.53 14.48 -41.13
CA ALA A 47 18.43 14.70 -42.05
C ALA A 47 17.08 14.36 -41.42
N VAL A 48 16.99 13.25 -40.66
CA VAL A 48 15.77 12.83 -39.97
C VAL A 48 15.36 13.83 -38.89
N VAL A 49 16.29 14.27 -38.04
CA VAL A 49 15.96 15.18 -36.92
C VAL A 49 15.60 16.60 -37.38
N SER A 50 16.06 16.98 -38.58
CA SER A 50 15.77 18.28 -39.21
C SER A 50 14.62 18.21 -40.23
N SER A 51 13.96 17.04 -40.34
CA SER A 51 13.01 16.75 -41.40
C SER A 51 11.68 17.48 -41.19
N PRO A 52 11.25 18.36 -42.10
CA PRO A 52 9.92 18.97 -42.03
C PRO A 52 8.79 17.95 -42.14
N SER A 53 9.05 16.73 -42.64
CA SER A 53 8.02 15.69 -42.75
C SER A 53 7.39 15.25 -41.42
N PHE A 54 8.10 15.47 -40.30
CA PHE A 54 7.62 15.15 -38.96
C PHE A 54 6.99 16.37 -38.27
N GLN A 55 6.82 17.48 -39.00
CA GLN A 55 6.14 18.69 -38.55
C GLN A 55 4.87 18.92 -39.41
N PRO A 56 3.74 19.31 -38.82
CA PRO A 56 3.47 19.39 -37.37
C PRO A 56 3.59 18.03 -36.65
N LEU A 57 3.80 18.08 -35.34
CA LEU A 57 4.04 16.91 -34.49
C LEU A 57 2.74 16.12 -34.25
N SER A 58 2.84 14.79 -34.25
CA SER A 58 1.76 13.92 -33.78
C SER A 58 2.30 12.68 -33.08
N HIS A 59 1.47 12.05 -32.27
CA HIS A 59 1.87 10.86 -31.52
C HIS A 59 2.38 9.74 -32.44
N SER A 60 1.67 9.51 -33.55
CA SER A 60 2.03 8.48 -34.54
C SER A 60 3.39 8.72 -35.20
N LYS A 61 3.69 9.97 -35.59
CA LYS A 61 4.98 10.38 -36.17
C LYS A 61 6.16 10.16 -35.21
N LEU A 62 6.00 10.58 -33.95
CA LEU A 62 7.04 10.42 -32.93
C LEU A 62 7.25 8.94 -32.56
N GLN A 63 6.17 8.16 -32.48
CA GLN A 63 6.24 6.72 -32.24
C GLN A 63 6.92 5.99 -33.41
N ALA A 64 6.64 6.39 -34.66
CA ALA A 64 7.30 5.84 -35.84
C ALA A 64 8.81 6.10 -35.83
N LEU A 65 9.24 7.31 -35.43
CA LEU A 65 10.66 7.64 -35.25
C LEU A 65 11.30 6.80 -34.13
N ASN A 66 10.68 6.76 -32.96
CA ASN A 66 11.16 5.95 -31.84
C ASN A 66 11.34 4.48 -32.26
N THR A 67 10.32 3.91 -32.92
CA THR A 67 10.36 2.53 -33.41
C THR A 67 11.43 2.33 -34.49
N SER A 68 11.62 3.31 -35.39
CA SER A 68 12.65 3.24 -36.43
C SER A 68 14.05 3.11 -35.85
N PHE A 69 14.39 3.96 -34.87
CA PHE A 69 15.69 3.94 -34.22
C PHE A 69 15.86 2.70 -33.36
N ARG A 70 14.82 2.27 -32.63
CA ARG A 70 14.82 1.02 -31.85
C ARG A 70 15.11 -0.18 -32.74
N HIS A 71 14.40 -0.33 -33.85
CA HIS A 71 14.59 -1.44 -34.78
C HIS A 71 15.95 -1.35 -35.51
N ALA A 72 16.48 -0.17 -35.79
CA ALA A 72 17.79 -0.01 -36.40
C ALA A 72 18.90 -0.60 -35.52
N VAL A 73 18.77 -0.50 -34.19
CA VAL A 73 19.69 -1.15 -33.24
C VAL A 73 19.68 -2.67 -33.41
N HIS A 74 18.48 -3.27 -33.47
CA HIS A 74 18.32 -4.72 -33.63
C HIS A 74 18.92 -5.21 -34.94
N ILE A 75 18.59 -4.56 -36.06
CA ILE A 75 19.14 -4.92 -37.38
C ILE A 75 20.65 -4.73 -37.38
N LYS A 76 21.17 -3.65 -36.80
CA LYS A 76 22.62 -3.41 -36.70
C LYS A 76 23.30 -4.51 -35.88
N SER A 77 22.73 -4.88 -34.74
CA SER A 77 23.25 -5.95 -33.88
C SER A 77 23.31 -7.30 -34.62
N CYS A 78 22.25 -7.63 -35.38
CA CYS A 78 22.22 -8.83 -36.22
C CYS A 78 23.29 -8.80 -37.31
N ALA A 79 23.45 -7.69 -38.03
CA ALA A 79 24.48 -7.54 -39.06
C ALA A 79 25.90 -7.66 -38.49
N LEU A 80 26.15 -7.09 -37.30
CA LEU A 80 27.44 -7.21 -36.63
C LEU A 80 27.74 -8.65 -36.15
N LYS A 81 26.70 -9.45 -35.88
CA LYS A 81 26.84 -10.87 -35.55
C LYS A 81 27.14 -11.71 -36.79
N SER A 82 26.57 -11.39 -37.95
CA SER A 82 26.82 -12.10 -39.21
C SER A 82 28.19 -11.79 -39.81
N ASP A 83 28.68 -10.56 -39.65
CA ASP A 83 29.84 -10.06 -40.37
C ASP A 83 31.20 -10.37 -39.72
N GLN A 84 31.27 -11.09 -38.59
CA GLN A 84 32.51 -11.24 -37.82
C GLN A 84 33.65 -11.92 -38.61
N PRO A 85 34.70 -11.18 -39.05
CA PRO A 85 35.83 -11.75 -39.75
C PRO A 85 37.04 -11.73 -38.81
N GLY A 86 37.25 -12.81 -38.07
CA GLY A 86 38.52 -13.12 -37.43
C GLY A 86 38.75 -12.58 -36.00
N ILE A 87 39.79 -13.14 -35.37
CA ILE A 87 40.15 -12.99 -33.94
C ILE A 87 40.53 -11.54 -33.56
N PHE A 88 40.88 -10.69 -34.54
CA PHE A 88 41.29 -9.31 -34.33
C PHE A 88 40.18 -8.27 -34.55
N ALA A 89 38.95 -8.70 -34.85
CA ALA A 89 37.83 -7.78 -35.01
C ALA A 89 37.45 -7.11 -33.67
N GLN A 90 37.06 -5.84 -33.72
CA GLN A 90 36.51 -5.16 -32.55
C GLN A 90 35.29 -5.92 -32.02
N SER A 91 35.09 -5.94 -30.70
CA SER A 91 33.92 -6.58 -30.11
C SER A 91 32.62 -5.98 -30.62
N ILE A 92 31.55 -6.78 -30.69
CA ILE A 92 30.22 -6.32 -31.12
C ILE A 92 29.79 -5.10 -30.30
N GLY A 93 30.00 -5.14 -28.97
CA GLY A 93 29.71 -4.00 -28.11
C GLY A 93 30.49 -2.73 -28.47
N ALA A 94 31.78 -2.83 -28.82
CA ALA A 94 32.58 -1.68 -29.22
C ALA A 94 32.12 -1.09 -30.57
N GLN A 95 31.83 -1.95 -31.56
CA GLN A 95 31.35 -1.53 -32.87
C GLN A 95 29.96 -0.87 -32.76
N LEU A 96 29.08 -1.46 -31.96
CA LEU A 96 27.75 -0.94 -31.72
C LEU A 96 27.78 0.38 -30.95
N LYS A 97 28.67 0.52 -29.96
CA LYS A 97 28.91 1.79 -29.24
C LYS A 97 29.40 2.88 -30.20
N SER A 98 30.32 2.55 -31.10
CA SER A 98 30.82 3.47 -32.12
C SER A 98 29.70 3.91 -33.07
N TRP A 99 28.89 2.95 -33.55
CA TRP A 99 27.73 3.24 -34.40
C TRP A 99 26.69 4.12 -33.68
N ALA A 100 26.31 3.78 -32.44
CA ALA A 100 25.35 4.56 -31.67
C ALA A 100 25.88 5.98 -31.40
N SER A 101 27.19 6.13 -31.15
CA SER A 101 27.82 7.44 -31.00
C SER A 101 27.78 8.26 -32.29
N ALA A 102 27.93 7.61 -33.46
CA ALA A 102 27.82 8.26 -34.75
C ALA A 102 26.37 8.67 -35.08
N VAL A 103 25.38 7.86 -34.69
CA VAL A 103 23.95 8.21 -34.76
C VAL A 103 23.67 9.44 -33.89
N VAL A 104 24.06 9.39 -32.61
CA VAL A 104 23.90 10.51 -31.65
C VAL A 104 24.53 11.80 -32.16
N LYS A 105 25.73 11.72 -32.74
CA LYS A 105 26.40 12.90 -33.32
C LYS A 105 25.55 13.58 -34.40
N GLY A 106 24.76 12.82 -35.16
CA GLY A 106 23.86 13.37 -36.17
C GLY A 106 22.63 14.03 -35.57
N LEU A 107 22.25 13.70 -34.33
CA LEU A 107 21.05 14.24 -33.69
C LEU A 107 21.26 15.64 -33.07
N GLN A 108 22.49 16.12 -32.91
CA GLN A 108 22.85 17.29 -32.09
C GLN A 108 22.36 18.67 -32.58
N GLY A 109 21.60 18.76 -33.68
CA GLY A 109 21.19 20.04 -34.28
C GLY A 109 19.72 20.16 -34.68
N GLY A 110 18.89 19.16 -34.36
CA GLY A 110 17.46 19.17 -34.70
C GLY A 110 16.55 19.67 -33.60
N GLN A 111 15.24 19.70 -33.88
CA GLN A 111 14.23 20.08 -32.90
C GLN A 111 14.23 19.11 -31.70
N ALA A 112 14.20 19.65 -30.48
CA ALA A 112 14.34 18.87 -29.23
C ALA A 112 13.37 17.69 -29.11
N ILE A 113 12.10 17.82 -29.52
CA ILE A 113 11.09 16.75 -29.41
C ILE A 113 11.36 15.61 -30.41
N ILE A 114 11.75 15.93 -31.64
CA ILE A 114 12.12 14.93 -32.65
C ILE A 114 13.41 14.22 -32.23
N LYS A 115 14.38 14.97 -31.71
CA LYS A 115 15.59 14.44 -31.10
C LYS A 115 15.27 13.49 -29.95
N LEU A 116 14.30 13.85 -29.09
CA LEU A 116 13.85 13.03 -27.96
C LEU A 116 13.30 11.69 -28.44
N ALA A 117 12.48 11.68 -29.50
CA ALA A 117 11.96 10.44 -30.09
C ALA A 117 13.08 9.53 -30.62
N CYS A 118 14.04 10.10 -31.34
CA CYS A 118 15.18 9.35 -31.89
C CYS A 118 16.08 8.78 -30.78
N CYS A 119 16.46 9.60 -29.79
CA CYS A 119 17.27 9.18 -28.66
C CYS A 119 16.56 8.13 -27.80
N SER A 120 15.25 8.29 -27.59
CA SER A 120 14.44 7.34 -26.82
C SER A 120 14.39 5.97 -27.51
N GLY A 121 14.12 5.95 -28.82
CA GLY A 121 14.14 4.72 -29.60
C GLY A 121 15.51 4.04 -29.61
N LEU A 122 16.57 4.82 -29.78
CA LEU A 122 17.93 4.32 -29.75
C LEU A 122 18.29 3.70 -28.38
N LEU A 123 17.93 4.35 -27.28
CA LEU A 123 18.20 3.84 -25.93
C LEU A 123 17.40 2.56 -25.64
N LEU A 124 16.11 2.53 -25.97
CA LEU A 124 15.25 1.35 -25.82
C LEU A 124 15.81 0.17 -26.63
N GLY A 125 16.25 0.41 -27.87
CA GLY A 125 16.84 -0.64 -28.70
C GLY A 125 18.16 -1.17 -28.16
N LEU A 126 19.01 -0.30 -27.60
CA LEU A 126 20.25 -0.73 -26.95
C LEU A 126 19.97 -1.53 -25.69
N ASP A 127 18.96 -1.16 -24.91
CA ASP A 127 18.54 -1.87 -23.71
C ASP A 127 18.05 -3.29 -24.04
N ASP A 128 17.18 -3.43 -25.05
CA ASP A 128 16.64 -4.72 -25.50
C ASP A 128 17.74 -5.76 -25.75
N ILE A 129 18.85 -5.33 -26.36
CA ILE A 129 19.95 -6.22 -26.74
C ILE A 129 21.06 -6.33 -25.68
N THR A 130 21.05 -5.48 -24.64
CA THR A 130 22.10 -5.45 -23.61
C THR A 130 22.18 -6.78 -22.85
N SER A 131 21.04 -7.43 -22.62
CA SER A 131 20.97 -8.76 -22.00
C SER A 131 21.67 -9.85 -22.82
N THR A 132 21.69 -9.71 -24.15
CA THR A 132 22.29 -10.66 -25.08
C THR A 132 23.80 -10.50 -25.24
N LEU A 133 24.37 -9.41 -24.72
CA LEU A 133 25.80 -9.12 -24.81
C LEU A 133 26.55 -9.65 -23.57
N PRO A 134 27.81 -10.11 -23.74
CA PRO A 134 28.69 -10.45 -22.63
C PRO A 134 28.83 -9.30 -21.61
N THR A 135 28.97 -9.61 -20.33
CA THR A 135 28.94 -8.63 -19.22
C THR A 135 29.95 -7.48 -19.40
N ASN A 136 31.14 -7.76 -19.94
CA ASN A 136 32.18 -6.78 -20.24
C ASN A 136 31.87 -5.84 -21.42
N GLN A 137 30.79 -6.10 -22.17
CA GLN A 137 30.38 -5.33 -23.36
C GLN A 137 29.06 -4.58 -23.15
N ARG A 138 28.53 -4.53 -21.93
CA ARG A 138 27.22 -3.90 -21.64
C ARG A 138 27.25 -2.37 -21.58
N ASN A 139 28.43 -1.74 -21.53
CA ASN A 139 28.56 -0.27 -21.45
C ASN A 139 28.48 0.42 -22.83
N ILE A 140 27.36 0.21 -23.52
CA ILE A 140 27.06 0.78 -24.84
C ILE A 140 26.08 1.97 -24.77
N ARG A 141 25.33 2.10 -23.67
CA ARG A 141 24.25 3.08 -23.52
C ARG A 141 24.70 4.48 -23.13
N GLY A 142 25.88 4.59 -22.50
CA GLY A 142 26.30 5.82 -21.80
C GLY A 142 26.19 7.11 -22.62
N ARG A 143 26.62 7.11 -23.89
CA ARG A 143 26.55 8.30 -24.75
C ARG A 143 25.12 8.68 -25.15
N VAL A 144 24.25 7.69 -25.32
CA VAL A 144 22.83 7.91 -25.67
C VAL A 144 22.07 8.43 -24.46
N GLU A 145 22.37 7.91 -23.26
CA GLU A 145 21.83 8.43 -22.00
C GLU A 145 22.19 9.91 -21.80
N ASP A 146 23.45 10.29 -22.04
CA ASP A 146 23.90 11.69 -21.89
C ASP A 146 23.15 12.63 -22.85
N GLU A 147 23.04 12.24 -24.12
CA GLU A 147 22.30 13.04 -25.12
C GLU A 147 20.80 13.08 -24.80
N LEU A 148 20.22 11.98 -24.30
CA LEU A 148 18.81 11.95 -23.89
C LEU A 148 18.55 12.93 -22.74
N VAL A 149 19.44 12.97 -21.73
CA VAL A 149 19.35 13.92 -20.61
C VAL A 149 19.47 15.37 -21.12
N LEU A 150 20.44 15.67 -21.99
CA LEU A 150 20.56 17.01 -22.59
C LEU A 150 19.30 17.39 -23.39
N THR A 151 18.77 16.46 -24.17
CA THR A 151 17.55 16.67 -24.95
C THR A 151 16.34 16.95 -24.05
N VAL A 152 16.21 16.23 -22.94
CA VAL A 152 15.13 16.45 -21.98
C VAL A 152 15.30 17.79 -21.27
N ALA A 153 16.52 18.21 -20.95
CA ALA A 153 16.78 19.56 -20.43
C ALA A 153 16.33 20.65 -21.41
N GLU A 154 16.63 20.51 -22.70
CA GLU A 154 16.15 21.44 -23.74
C GLU A 154 14.61 21.47 -23.82
N VAL A 155 13.95 20.31 -23.73
CA VAL A 155 12.48 20.24 -23.68
C VAL A 155 11.95 20.95 -22.44
N ILE A 156 12.55 20.72 -21.28
CA ILE A 156 12.16 21.39 -20.03
C ILE A 156 12.34 22.90 -20.17
N ASP A 157 13.43 23.38 -20.75
CA ASP A 157 13.66 24.81 -20.95
C ASP A 157 12.57 25.42 -21.85
N ILE A 158 12.25 24.79 -22.99
CA ILE A 158 11.18 25.25 -23.89
C ILE A 158 9.85 25.45 -23.15
N PHE A 159 9.48 24.52 -22.27
CA PHE A 159 8.17 24.55 -21.60
C PHE A 159 8.18 25.18 -20.21
N SER A 160 9.34 25.39 -19.57
CA SER A 160 9.43 26.04 -18.25
C SER A 160 9.16 27.54 -18.34
N PHE A 161 9.53 28.20 -19.45
CA PHE A 161 9.23 29.62 -19.66
C PHE A 161 7.73 29.94 -19.80
N ARG A 162 6.89 28.92 -20.02
CA ARG A 162 5.42 29.02 -20.13
C ARG A 162 4.75 29.65 -18.89
N GLN A 163 5.36 29.51 -17.71
CA GLN A 163 4.79 30.04 -16.47
C GLN A 163 5.09 31.52 -16.22
N SER A 164 5.99 32.13 -16.99
CA SER A 164 6.57 33.44 -16.67
C SER A 164 6.23 34.60 -17.64
N PHE A 165 5.75 34.37 -18.88
CA PHE A 165 5.43 35.46 -19.82
C PHE A 165 4.30 35.15 -20.82
N ASP A 166 3.61 36.23 -21.22
CA ASP A 166 2.47 36.37 -22.15
C ASP A 166 2.64 35.69 -23.53
N ALA A 167 1.55 35.72 -24.31
CA ALA A 167 1.31 35.24 -25.70
C ALA A 167 2.50 35.11 -26.67
N TRP A 168 3.62 35.80 -26.46
CA TRP A 168 4.87 35.66 -27.20
C TRP A 168 5.53 34.29 -27.03
N GLY A 169 5.49 33.68 -25.83
CA GLY A 169 6.04 32.34 -25.61
C GLY A 169 5.34 31.25 -26.43
N LYS A 170 4.03 31.41 -26.65
CA LYS A 170 3.22 30.49 -27.48
C LYS A 170 3.60 30.53 -28.96
N ALA A 171 4.23 31.60 -29.45
CA ALA A 171 4.65 31.71 -30.86
C ALA A 171 5.82 30.80 -31.22
N PHE A 172 6.57 30.30 -30.22
CA PHE A 172 7.69 29.38 -30.41
C PHE A 172 7.33 27.93 -30.03
N GLU A 173 6.07 27.66 -29.68
CA GLU A 173 5.62 26.31 -29.40
C GLU A 173 5.64 25.46 -30.69
N PRO A 174 6.19 24.24 -30.65
CA PRO A 174 6.10 23.34 -31.77
C PRO A 174 4.64 23.08 -32.16
N ALA A 175 4.31 23.33 -33.42
CA ALA A 175 2.98 23.05 -33.93
C ALA A 175 2.67 21.54 -33.86
N THR A 176 1.48 21.21 -33.36
CA THR A 176 0.92 19.85 -33.34
C THR A 176 -0.14 19.70 -34.44
N GLU A 177 -0.41 18.46 -34.86
CA GLU A 177 -1.53 18.19 -35.78
C GLU A 177 -2.88 18.51 -35.11
N ASP A 178 -3.89 18.89 -35.91
CA ASP A 178 -5.21 19.23 -35.39
C ASP A 178 -5.84 18.03 -34.67
N GLY A 179 -6.29 18.25 -33.42
CA GLY A 179 -6.88 17.21 -32.58
C GLY A 179 -5.88 16.34 -31.81
N GLU A 180 -4.57 16.53 -31.99
CA GLU A 180 -3.55 15.88 -31.17
C GLU A 180 -3.40 16.53 -29.77
N VAL A 181 -2.76 15.82 -28.86
CA VAL A 181 -2.34 16.37 -27.57
C VAL A 181 -1.22 17.39 -27.76
N ASP A 182 -1.07 18.30 -26.79
CA ASP A 182 -0.10 19.38 -26.86
C ASP A 182 1.36 18.88 -26.94
N ALA A 183 2.26 19.73 -27.44
CA ALA A 183 3.65 19.35 -27.71
C ALA A 183 4.42 18.90 -26.44
N LEU A 184 4.10 19.44 -25.27
CA LEU A 184 4.71 19.00 -24.00
C LEU A 184 4.25 17.58 -23.66
N SER A 185 2.95 17.32 -23.75
CA SER A 185 2.38 15.98 -23.55
C SER A 185 3.02 14.96 -24.49
N LEU A 186 3.16 15.27 -25.78
CA LEU A 186 3.85 14.40 -26.76
C LEU A 186 5.31 14.14 -26.38
N ALA A 187 6.04 15.16 -25.94
CA ALA A 187 7.43 15.02 -25.52
C ALA A 187 7.56 14.12 -24.29
N LEU A 188 6.72 14.33 -23.27
CA LEU A 188 6.75 13.54 -22.04
C LEU A 188 6.31 12.09 -22.27
N ILE A 189 5.28 11.84 -23.09
CA ILE A 189 4.91 10.48 -23.51
C ILE A 189 6.12 9.78 -24.12
N THR A 190 6.77 10.45 -25.09
CA THR A 190 7.92 9.91 -25.83
C THR A 190 9.11 9.61 -24.93
N GLY A 191 9.43 10.50 -23.98
CA GLY A 191 10.55 10.34 -23.06
C GLY A 191 10.29 9.46 -21.85
N SER A 192 9.02 9.24 -21.47
CA SER A 192 8.65 8.59 -20.20
C SER A 192 9.17 7.17 -20.04
N GLN A 193 9.32 6.42 -21.13
CA GLN A 193 9.83 5.04 -21.07
C GLN A 193 11.35 5.00 -21.07
N SER A 194 12.00 5.82 -21.89
CA SER A 194 13.46 5.83 -22.05
C SER A 194 14.17 6.47 -20.86
N LEU A 195 13.59 7.50 -20.25
CA LEU A 195 14.12 8.14 -19.05
C LEU A 195 14.19 7.18 -17.85
N LEU A 196 13.32 6.16 -17.78
CA LEU A 196 13.38 5.14 -16.74
C LEU A 196 14.61 4.23 -16.84
N LEU A 197 15.27 4.19 -18.00
CA LEU A 197 16.47 3.38 -18.23
C LEU A 197 17.78 4.13 -17.94
N VAL A 198 17.73 5.46 -17.88
CA VAL A 198 18.90 6.31 -17.58
C VAL A 198 19.32 6.11 -16.13
N ALA A 199 20.62 6.05 -15.83
CA ALA A 199 21.11 5.98 -14.44
C ALA A 199 20.67 7.19 -13.59
N SER A 200 20.36 6.96 -12.30
CA SER A 200 19.81 8.00 -11.41
C SER A 200 20.73 9.22 -11.27
N ASP A 201 22.06 9.03 -11.22
CA ASP A 201 23.03 10.13 -11.13
C ASP A 201 22.95 11.09 -12.33
N LYS A 202 22.62 10.57 -13.52
CA LYS A 202 22.48 11.38 -14.73
C LYS A 202 21.14 12.09 -14.77
N VAL A 203 20.07 11.42 -14.34
CA VAL A 203 18.75 12.05 -14.20
C VAL A 203 18.81 13.20 -13.18
N ALA A 204 19.58 13.04 -12.11
CA ALA A 204 19.79 14.07 -11.08
C ALA A 204 20.47 15.35 -11.62
N ALA A 205 21.08 15.31 -12.81
CA ALA A 205 21.61 16.51 -13.46
C ALA A 205 20.53 17.38 -14.13
N LEU A 206 19.31 16.86 -14.32
CA LEU A 206 18.17 17.61 -14.85
C LEU A 206 17.64 18.62 -13.82
N PRO A 207 16.95 19.68 -14.26
CA PRO A 207 16.12 20.51 -13.38
C PRO A 207 14.89 19.72 -12.88
N LEU A 208 15.11 18.83 -11.90
CA LEU A 208 14.12 17.85 -11.41
C LEU A 208 12.81 18.49 -10.95
N ALA A 209 12.86 19.65 -10.29
CA ALA A 209 11.68 20.37 -9.84
C ALA A 209 10.78 20.80 -11.02
N SER A 210 11.38 21.28 -12.11
CA SER A 210 10.66 21.63 -13.33
C SER A 210 10.12 20.38 -14.03
N LEU A 211 10.91 19.30 -14.11
CA LEU A 211 10.46 18.03 -14.68
C LEU A 211 9.26 17.47 -13.91
N LEU A 212 9.33 17.46 -12.57
CA LEU A 212 8.25 17.00 -11.70
C LEU A 212 6.98 17.79 -11.96
N ARG A 213 7.07 19.13 -11.99
CA ARG A 213 5.93 20.01 -12.25
C ARG A 213 5.30 19.75 -13.62
N LEU A 214 6.11 19.60 -14.67
CA LEU A 214 5.64 19.34 -16.02
C LEU A 214 4.95 17.97 -16.12
N VAL A 215 5.54 16.92 -15.53
CA VAL A 215 4.94 15.57 -15.53
C VAL A 215 3.65 15.54 -14.70
N ALA A 216 3.64 16.14 -13.52
CA ALA A 216 2.45 16.23 -12.67
C ALA A 216 1.32 17.01 -13.37
N TYR A 217 1.66 18.12 -14.03
CA TYR A 217 0.70 18.87 -14.86
C TYR A 217 0.14 18.02 -16.00
N THR A 218 0.98 17.27 -16.71
CA THR A 218 0.53 16.39 -17.81
C THR A 218 -0.37 15.27 -17.30
N ILE A 219 -0.07 14.68 -16.14
CA ILE A 219 -0.95 13.69 -15.49
C ILE A 219 -2.30 14.32 -15.12
N SER A 220 -2.28 15.51 -14.50
CA SER A 220 -3.51 16.25 -14.18
C SER A 220 -4.32 16.55 -15.44
N SER A 221 -3.68 17.02 -16.50
CA SER A 221 -4.33 17.32 -17.78
C SER A 221 -4.95 16.07 -18.41
N ALA A 222 -4.32 14.90 -18.29
CA ALA A 222 -4.86 13.64 -18.79
C ALA A 222 -6.21 13.26 -18.14
N PHE A 223 -6.38 13.61 -16.86
CA PHE A 223 -7.63 13.45 -16.12
C PHE A 223 -8.49 14.72 -16.09
N GLN A 224 -8.23 15.66 -17.01
CA GLN A 224 -8.92 16.95 -17.08
C GLN A 224 -9.00 17.65 -15.71
N SER A 225 -7.96 17.57 -14.89
CA SER A 225 -7.91 18.13 -13.53
C SER A 225 -9.08 17.70 -12.62
N GLY A 226 -9.62 16.50 -12.84
CA GLY A 226 -10.71 15.90 -12.07
C GLY A 226 -12.12 16.36 -12.44
N ILE A 227 -12.29 17.24 -13.44
CA ILE A 227 -13.62 17.80 -13.78
C ILE A 227 -14.40 17.00 -14.83
N PHE A 228 -13.86 15.88 -15.31
CA PHE A 228 -14.51 15.10 -16.38
C PHE A 228 -15.82 14.42 -15.93
N LEU A 229 -16.06 14.33 -14.62
CA LEU A 229 -17.31 13.83 -14.04
C LEU A 229 -18.34 14.93 -13.73
N SER A 230 -18.03 16.21 -13.98
CA SER A 230 -18.92 17.32 -13.63
C SER A 230 -20.31 17.25 -14.28
N SER A 231 -20.42 16.61 -15.46
CA SER A 231 -21.70 16.38 -16.14
C SER A 231 -22.35 15.04 -15.79
N LEU A 232 -21.78 14.24 -14.89
CA LEU A 232 -22.23 12.89 -14.58
C LEU A 232 -23.64 12.88 -14.01
N HIS A 233 -23.91 13.74 -13.02
CA HIS A 233 -25.23 13.84 -12.38
C HIS A 233 -26.35 14.11 -13.39
N SER A 234 -26.15 15.02 -14.34
CA SER A 234 -27.16 15.38 -15.36
C SER A 234 -27.21 14.42 -16.55
N SER A 235 -26.19 13.56 -16.71
CA SER A 235 -26.07 12.62 -17.84
C SER A 235 -26.60 11.23 -17.56
N VAL A 236 -26.93 10.92 -16.30
CA VAL A 236 -27.38 9.61 -15.85
C VAL A 236 -28.87 9.69 -15.54
N LEU A 237 -29.68 8.85 -16.19
CA LEU A 237 -31.14 8.81 -16.03
C LEU A 237 -31.57 7.38 -15.70
N CYS A 238 -32.77 7.21 -15.12
CA CYS A 238 -33.42 5.91 -15.04
C CYS A 238 -34.34 5.72 -16.24
N ASN A 239 -34.25 4.57 -16.92
CA ASN A 239 -35.16 4.21 -18.00
C ASN A 239 -36.51 3.69 -17.45
N GLU A 240 -37.46 3.37 -18.35
CA GLU A 240 -38.78 2.85 -17.99
C GLU A 240 -38.74 1.53 -17.19
N GLU A 241 -37.66 0.76 -17.33
CA GLU A 241 -37.40 -0.48 -16.60
C GLU A 241 -36.72 -0.25 -15.24
N SER A 242 -36.63 1.02 -14.77
CA SER A 242 -35.90 1.43 -13.57
C SER A 242 -34.42 1.07 -13.58
N ARG A 243 -33.82 0.89 -14.77
CA ARG A 243 -32.39 0.68 -14.96
C ARG A 243 -31.69 2.00 -15.24
N VAL A 244 -30.45 2.10 -14.78
CA VAL A 244 -29.60 3.25 -15.04
C VAL A 244 -29.13 3.27 -16.48
N HIS A 245 -29.41 4.37 -17.17
CA HIS A 245 -29.16 4.58 -18.59
C HIS A 245 -28.42 5.91 -18.82
N ILE A 246 -27.41 5.85 -19.68
CA ILE A 246 -26.61 7.00 -20.11
C ILE A 246 -26.90 7.24 -21.59
N PRO A 247 -27.70 8.28 -21.92
CA PRO A 247 -28.09 8.59 -23.29
C PRO A 247 -26.89 8.73 -24.23
N THR A 248 -27.08 8.37 -25.50
CA THR A 248 -26.03 8.45 -26.53
C THR A 248 -25.53 9.88 -26.78
N ALA A 249 -26.39 10.88 -26.57
CA ALA A 249 -26.06 12.30 -26.71
C ALA A 249 -25.56 12.95 -25.41
N ALA A 250 -25.38 12.18 -24.33
CA ALA A 250 -25.01 12.73 -23.03
C ALA A 250 -23.56 13.28 -23.04
N PRO A 251 -23.28 14.47 -22.47
CA PRO A 251 -21.95 15.07 -22.45
C PRO A 251 -20.87 14.18 -21.83
N ILE A 252 -21.23 13.39 -20.80
CA ILE A 252 -20.28 12.47 -20.14
C ILE A 252 -19.69 11.45 -21.12
N ARG A 253 -20.45 11.04 -22.14
CA ARG A 253 -20.02 10.05 -23.12
C ARG A 253 -18.89 10.63 -23.97
N THR A 254 -19.02 11.89 -24.39
CA THR A 254 -17.95 12.61 -25.10
C THR A 254 -16.71 12.80 -24.23
N ALA A 255 -16.88 13.14 -22.94
CA ALA A 255 -15.76 13.31 -22.01
C ALA A 255 -14.99 11.99 -21.79
N VAL A 256 -15.70 10.90 -21.52
CA VAL A 256 -15.10 9.57 -21.31
C VAL A 256 -14.40 9.08 -22.58
N TYR A 257 -15.01 9.21 -23.76
CA TYR A 257 -14.35 8.80 -25.01
C TYR A 257 -13.13 9.67 -25.34
N SER A 258 -13.19 10.98 -25.07
CA SER A 258 -12.05 11.88 -25.26
C SER A 258 -10.86 11.48 -24.38
N ILE A 259 -11.12 11.12 -23.12
CA ILE A 259 -10.08 10.65 -22.19
C ILE A 259 -9.57 9.26 -22.59
N SER A 260 -10.46 8.30 -22.83
CA SER A 260 -10.09 6.90 -23.10
C SER A 260 -9.32 6.72 -24.41
N SER A 261 -9.59 7.57 -25.41
CA SER A 261 -8.86 7.56 -26.69
C SER A 261 -7.56 8.36 -26.65
N SER A 262 -7.30 9.12 -25.57
CA SER A 262 -6.11 9.96 -25.46
C SER A 262 -4.82 9.13 -25.33
N PRO A 263 -3.75 9.45 -26.08
CA PRO A 263 -2.42 8.87 -25.89
C PRO A 263 -1.85 9.05 -24.47
N LEU A 264 -2.36 10.03 -23.72
CA LEU A 264 -1.96 10.25 -22.32
C LEU A 264 -2.40 9.13 -21.40
N ILE A 265 -3.63 8.62 -21.57
CA ILE A 265 -4.17 7.53 -20.74
C ILE A 265 -3.46 6.22 -21.05
N SER A 266 -3.22 5.93 -22.34
CA SER A 266 -2.46 4.72 -22.72
C SER A 266 -1.01 4.74 -22.21
N SER A 267 -0.43 5.94 -22.03
CA SER A 267 0.93 6.14 -21.51
C SER A 267 0.97 6.43 -20.00
N MET A 268 -0.17 6.36 -19.29
CA MET A 268 -0.27 6.77 -17.90
C MET A 268 0.68 5.97 -16.99
N GLY A 269 0.85 4.67 -17.26
CA GLY A 269 1.76 3.83 -16.51
C GLY A 269 3.22 4.29 -16.58
N SER A 270 3.73 4.72 -17.74
CA SER A 270 5.11 5.22 -17.85
C SER A 270 5.25 6.65 -17.33
N LEU A 271 4.24 7.51 -17.52
CA LEU A 271 4.20 8.86 -16.95
C LEU A 271 4.21 8.84 -15.42
N SER A 272 3.41 7.96 -14.81
CA SER A 272 3.34 7.78 -13.35
C SER A 272 4.67 7.28 -12.80
N LYS A 273 5.31 6.31 -13.47
CA LYS A 273 6.66 5.84 -13.11
C LYS A 273 7.72 6.95 -13.23
N LEU A 274 7.65 7.77 -14.26
CA LEU A 274 8.56 8.91 -14.41
C LEU A 274 8.35 9.93 -13.28
N CYS A 275 7.10 10.24 -12.95
CA CYS A 275 6.75 11.12 -11.84
C CYS A 275 7.29 10.58 -10.51
N ALA A 276 6.95 9.32 -10.17
CA ALA A 276 7.41 8.60 -8.99
C ALA A 276 8.95 8.58 -8.86
N ARG A 277 9.64 8.27 -9.96
CA ARG A 277 11.10 8.26 -10.00
C ARG A 277 11.70 9.65 -9.80
N THR A 278 11.17 10.66 -10.48
CA THR A 278 11.63 12.05 -10.36
C THR A 278 11.46 12.54 -8.91
N LEU A 279 10.32 12.22 -8.32
CA LEU A 279 9.98 12.55 -6.94
C LEU A 279 10.94 11.88 -5.95
N SER A 280 11.22 10.59 -6.12
CA SER A 280 12.16 9.84 -5.25
C SER A 280 13.59 10.41 -5.33
N ILE A 281 14.11 10.67 -6.54
CA ILE A 281 15.44 11.26 -6.73
C ILE A 281 15.53 12.66 -6.10
N LEU A 282 14.45 13.45 -6.21
CA LEU A 282 14.39 14.80 -5.65
C LEU A 282 14.37 14.76 -4.11
N ILE A 283 13.62 13.81 -3.53
CA ILE A 283 13.59 13.56 -2.08
C ILE A 283 14.96 13.09 -1.56
N ASP A 284 15.63 12.17 -2.26
CA ASP A 284 16.94 11.63 -1.86
C ASP A 284 18.06 12.69 -1.88
N ASN A 285 18.07 13.55 -2.90
CA ASN A 285 19.19 14.48 -3.09
C ASN A 285 19.06 15.76 -2.27
N ARG A 286 17.90 16.44 -2.31
CA ARG A 286 17.73 17.79 -1.74
C ARG A 286 16.29 18.07 -1.28
N PRO A 287 15.78 17.35 -0.27
CA PRO A 287 14.36 17.43 0.11
C PRO A 287 13.97 18.85 0.55
N LYS A 288 14.83 19.55 1.30
CA LYS A 288 14.54 20.91 1.82
C LYS A 288 14.38 21.98 0.74
N GLN A 289 15.10 21.86 -0.37
CA GLN A 289 15.12 22.91 -1.42
C GLN A 289 13.87 22.83 -2.30
N HIS A 290 13.22 21.66 -2.34
CA HIS A 290 12.16 21.36 -3.28
C HIS A 290 10.89 20.84 -2.58
N MET A 291 10.73 21.18 -1.29
CA MET A 291 9.57 20.78 -0.48
C MET A 291 8.27 21.23 -1.12
N ASN A 292 8.22 22.46 -1.64
CA ASN A 292 7.03 23.01 -2.25
C ASN A 292 6.61 22.22 -3.47
N GLU A 293 7.55 21.84 -4.36
CA GLU A 293 7.23 21.05 -5.54
C GLU A 293 6.79 19.62 -5.21
N ILE A 294 7.37 19.01 -4.17
CA ILE A 294 6.89 17.73 -3.63
C ILE A 294 5.44 17.89 -3.17
N LEU A 295 5.17 18.82 -2.25
CA LEU A 295 3.84 19.03 -1.68
C LEU A 295 2.80 19.37 -2.74
N SER A 296 3.11 20.28 -3.66
CA SER A 296 2.21 20.64 -4.76
C SER A 296 1.87 19.45 -5.66
N THR A 297 2.74 18.44 -5.76
CA THR A 297 2.41 17.22 -6.52
C THR A 297 1.38 16.37 -5.78
N PHE A 298 1.50 16.24 -4.46
CA PHE A 298 0.52 15.52 -3.63
C PHE A 298 -0.83 16.26 -3.59
N GLU A 299 -0.81 17.57 -3.36
CA GLU A 299 -2.00 18.43 -3.36
C GLU A 299 -2.72 18.41 -4.71
N LEU A 300 -1.98 18.29 -5.82
CA LEU A 300 -2.58 18.15 -7.16
C LEU A 300 -3.36 16.84 -7.28
N LEU A 301 -2.79 15.72 -6.82
CA LEU A 301 -3.46 14.41 -6.84
C LEU A 301 -4.69 14.41 -5.92
N GLU A 302 -4.57 15.00 -4.74
CA GLU A 302 -5.68 15.18 -3.80
C GLU A 302 -6.79 16.02 -4.43
N SER A 303 -6.46 17.15 -5.05
CA SER A 303 -7.43 18.04 -5.71
C SER A 303 -8.21 17.33 -6.82
N ILE A 304 -7.54 16.49 -7.62
CA ILE A 304 -8.18 15.68 -8.65
C ILE A 304 -9.15 14.69 -7.99
N ALA A 305 -8.68 13.95 -6.98
CA ALA A 305 -9.50 12.96 -6.28
C ALA A 305 -10.72 13.58 -5.58
N ALA A 306 -10.55 14.71 -4.90
CA ALA A 306 -11.61 15.41 -4.19
C ALA A 306 -12.73 15.89 -5.12
N LYS A 307 -12.39 16.40 -6.31
CA LYS A 307 -13.40 16.79 -7.32
C LYS A 307 -14.17 15.59 -7.85
N LEU A 308 -13.48 14.49 -8.13
CA LEU A 308 -14.12 13.26 -8.61
C LEU A 308 -15.03 12.65 -7.56
N ASP A 309 -14.63 12.67 -6.29
CA ASP A 309 -15.43 12.22 -5.16
C ASP A 309 -16.70 13.07 -5.00
N ALA A 310 -16.60 14.39 -5.10
CA ALA A 310 -17.76 15.29 -5.07
C ALA A 310 -18.73 15.02 -6.24
N ASP A 311 -18.20 14.90 -7.46
CA ASP A 311 -19.02 14.62 -8.64
C ASP A 311 -19.64 13.21 -8.60
N TRP A 312 -18.88 12.20 -8.16
CA TRP A 312 -19.34 10.82 -8.05
C TRP A 312 -20.43 10.65 -7.00
N SER A 313 -20.22 11.20 -5.80
CA SER A 313 -21.19 11.10 -4.68
C SER A 313 -22.53 11.80 -4.97
N SER A 314 -22.57 12.70 -5.95
CA SER A 314 -23.82 13.31 -6.41
C SER A 314 -24.58 12.47 -7.43
N SER A 315 -23.98 11.39 -7.97
CA SER A 315 -24.55 10.61 -9.08
C SER A 315 -25.34 9.39 -8.61
N ILE A 316 -26.39 9.05 -9.36
CA ILE A 316 -27.18 7.80 -9.21
C ILE A 316 -26.28 6.55 -9.35
N LEU A 317 -25.17 6.65 -10.12
CA LEU A 317 -24.21 5.54 -10.24
C LEU A 317 -23.54 5.17 -8.92
N SER A 318 -23.57 6.05 -7.93
CA SER A 318 -22.95 5.83 -6.63
C SER A 318 -23.82 5.05 -5.63
N GLU A 319 -25.09 4.77 -5.98
CA GLU A 319 -26.08 4.11 -5.13
C GLU A 319 -25.91 2.58 -5.01
N GLY A 320 -24.75 2.01 -5.39
CA GLY A 320 -24.47 0.58 -5.18
C GLY A 320 -25.16 -0.33 -6.20
N LEU A 321 -25.04 0.03 -7.48
CA LEU A 321 -25.73 -0.63 -8.59
C LEU A 321 -25.10 -1.98 -8.97
N ASP A 322 -25.93 -3.03 -9.00
CA ASP A 322 -25.57 -4.31 -9.61
C ASP A 322 -25.41 -4.18 -11.13
N HIS A 323 -24.60 -5.05 -11.75
CA HIS A 323 -24.37 -5.01 -13.20
C HIS A 323 -25.68 -5.15 -14.02
N ASP A 324 -26.70 -5.79 -13.47
CA ASP A 324 -28.01 -5.97 -14.10
C ASP A 324 -28.94 -4.77 -13.97
N SER A 325 -28.62 -3.83 -13.07
CA SER A 325 -29.32 -2.55 -12.93
C SER A 325 -28.86 -1.51 -13.97
N ILE A 326 -27.76 -1.77 -14.68
CA ILE A 326 -27.25 -0.90 -15.75
C ILE A 326 -27.80 -1.36 -17.10
N ALA A 327 -28.43 -0.44 -17.83
CA ALA A 327 -28.98 -0.68 -19.16
C ALA A 327 -27.88 -1.21 -20.11
N PRO A 328 -28.18 -2.20 -20.98
CA PRO A 328 -27.17 -2.85 -21.83
C PRO A 328 -26.33 -1.89 -22.68
N ASP A 329 -26.95 -0.84 -23.20
CA ASP A 329 -26.33 0.20 -24.04
C ASP A 329 -25.41 1.18 -23.28
N SER A 330 -25.44 1.10 -21.94
CA SER A 330 -24.68 1.96 -21.03
C SER A 330 -23.53 1.21 -20.34
N ARG A 331 -23.44 -0.11 -20.54
CA ARG A 331 -22.40 -0.97 -19.94
C ARG A 331 -20.98 -0.65 -20.44
N GLU A 332 -20.82 -0.44 -21.75
CA GLU A 332 -19.52 -0.14 -22.35
C GLU A 332 -18.94 1.20 -21.84
N ILE A 333 -19.79 2.24 -21.80
CA ILE A 333 -19.37 3.55 -21.33
C ILE A 333 -19.06 3.55 -19.83
N THR A 334 -19.86 2.83 -19.03
CA THR A 334 -19.62 2.67 -17.58
C THR A 334 -18.33 1.89 -17.32
N THR A 335 -18.04 0.86 -18.12
CA THR A 335 -16.78 0.11 -18.05
C THR A 335 -15.59 1.00 -18.37
N SER A 336 -15.70 1.83 -19.42
CA SER A 336 -14.66 2.78 -19.79
C SER A 336 -14.42 3.82 -18.69
N LEU A 337 -15.50 4.33 -18.08
CA LEU A 337 -15.44 5.23 -16.93
C LEU A 337 -14.70 4.58 -15.75
N TRP A 338 -15.05 3.34 -15.37
CA TRP A 338 -14.37 2.61 -14.31
C TRP A 338 -12.89 2.38 -14.61
N ASN A 339 -12.53 2.11 -15.87
CA ASN A 339 -11.13 1.95 -16.26
C ASN A 339 -10.33 3.25 -16.09
N ILE A 340 -10.93 4.42 -16.37
CA ILE A 340 -10.29 5.72 -16.13
C ILE A 340 -10.08 5.93 -14.62
N LEU A 341 -11.08 5.66 -13.79
CA LEU A 341 -10.99 5.79 -12.33
C LEU A 341 -9.93 4.85 -11.72
N LYS A 342 -9.88 3.60 -12.19
CA LYS A 342 -8.82 2.64 -11.79
C LYS A 342 -7.43 3.12 -12.21
N THR A 343 -7.32 3.66 -13.43
CA THR A 343 -6.06 4.19 -13.94
C THR A 343 -5.57 5.36 -13.08
N LEU A 344 -6.48 6.24 -12.64
CA LEU A 344 -6.15 7.30 -11.67
C LEU A 344 -5.70 6.73 -10.32
N LEU A 345 -6.44 5.76 -9.76
CA LEU A 345 -6.07 5.13 -8.48
C LEU A 345 -4.66 4.52 -8.54
N PHE A 346 -4.35 3.77 -9.61
CA PHE A 346 -3.04 3.17 -9.79
C PHE A 346 -1.92 4.19 -10.00
N ALA A 347 -2.19 5.26 -10.74
CA ALA A 347 -1.25 6.37 -10.89
C ALA A 347 -0.94 7.04 -9.55
N THR A 348 -1.98 7.37 -8.78
CA THR A 348 -1.88 7.98 -7.44
C THR A 348 -1.05 7.09 -6.51
N ILE A 349 -1.41 5.81 -6.37
CA ILE A 349 -0.69 4.87 -5.48
C ILE A 349 0.77 4.76 -5.90
N MET A 350 1.07 4.64 -7.19
CA MET A 350 2.44 4.51 -7.67
C MET A 350 3.29 5.75 -7.34
N ILE A 351 2.71 6.95 -7.45
CA ILE A 351 3.41 8.21 -7.17
C ILE A 351 3.60 8.38 -5.66
N THR A 352 2.54 8.22 -4.87
CA THR A 352 2.59 8.45 -3.42
C THR A 352 3.39 7.37 -2.69
N GLU A 353 3.29 6.09 -3.08
CA GLU A 353 4.06 5.00 -2.49
C GLU A 353 5.57 5.15 -2.71
N SER A 354 6.00 5.51 -3.92
CA SER A 354 7.42 5.73 -4.23
C SER A 354 7.99 6.90 -3.42
N ALA A 355 7.20 7.96 -3.23
CA ALA A 355 7.60 9.10 -2.43
C ALA A 355 7.63 8.78 -0.93
N LEU A 356 6.56 8.18 -0.40
CA LEU A 356 6.47 7.82 1.03
C LEU A 356 7.55 6.80 1.42
N SER A 357 7.80 5.79 0.60
CA SER A 357 8.88 4.81 0.83
C SER A 357 10.26 5.46 0.87
N THR A 358 10.47 6.59 0.19
CA THR A 358 11.70 7.37 0.29
C THR A 358 11.69 8.29 1.53
N ILE A 359 10.56 8.94 1.81
CA ILE A 359 10.37 9.86 2.93
C ILE A 359 10.57 9.20 4.29
N VAL A 360 10.16 7.93 4.46
CA VAL A 360 10.32 7.16 5.70
C VAL A 360 11.77 7.12 6.19
N PHE A 361 12.74 7.17 5.27
CA PHE A 361 14.16 7.12 5.63
C PHE A 361 14.78 8.50 5.94
N LEU A 362 14.00 9.59 5.86
CA LEU A 362 14.51 10.93 6.15
C LEU A 362 14.60 11.16 7.67
N PRO A 363 15.78 11.55 8.20
CA PRO A 363 15.90 11.83 9.61
C PRO A 363 15.10 13.07 10.03
N PRO A 364 14.35 13.03 11.16
CA PRO A 364 13.55 14.16 11.65
C PRO A 364 14.35 15.46 11.85
N THR A 365 15.66 15.33 12.14
CA THR A 365 16.59 16.46 12.31
C THR A 365 16.77 17.30 11.06
N LEU A 366 16.42 16.80 9.87
CA LEU A 366 16.43 17.61 8.66
C LEU A 366 15.34 18.69 8.70
N PHE A 367 14.20 18.44 9.33
CA PHE A 367 13.07 19.38 9.29
C PHE A 367 12.98 20.26 10.54
N GLN A 368 13.76 19.95 11.58
CA GLN A 368 13.99 20.85 12.71
C GLN A 368 14.90 22.00 12.28
N GLY A 369 14.31 23.17 12.01
CA GLY A 369 15.06 24.40 11.84
C GLY A 369 15.95 24.64 13.07
N SER A 370 17.21 25.04 12.84
CA SER A 370 18.13 25.52 13.89
C SER A 370 17.51 26.74 14.59
N SER A 371 16.68 26.48 15.61
CA SER A 371 16.05 27.51 16.42
C SER A 371 17.09 28.09 17.38
N ARG A 372 17.84 29.07 16.88
CA ARG A 372 18.58 30.05 17.70
C ARG A 372 17.97 31.46 17.59
N VAL A 373 16.73 31.58 17.12
CA VAL A 373 16.06 32.88 16.99
C VAL A 373 14.66 32.81 17.60
N SER A 374 14.51 33.56 18.70
CA SER A 374 13.30 34.15 19.29
C SER A 374 12.00 33.31 19.39
N PRO A 375 11.41 33.15 20.60
CA PRO A 375 10.24 32.29 20.87
C PRO A 375 8.89 32.80 20.30
N LYS A 376 8.89 33.61 19.24
CA LYS A 376 7.66 34.14 18.61
C LYS A 376 7.50 33.78 17.12
N ALA A 377 8.39 32.96 16.54
CA ALA A 377 8.33 32.54 15.14
C ALA A 377 8.47 31.01 14.97
N VAL A 378 7.85 30.22 15.85
CA VAL A 378 7.92 28.73 15.85
C VAL A 378 6.77 28.09 15.05
N VAL A 379 5.89 28.86 14.42
CA VAL A 379 4.73 28.33 13.70
C VAL A 379 5.02 28.38 12.20
N LEU A 380 4.88 27.24 11.49
CA LEU A 380 4.94 27.07 10.02
C LEU A 380 6.24 26.52 9.39
N ALA A 381 6.98 25.62 10.04
CA ALA A 381 7.72 24.62 9.25
C ALA A 381 6.79 23.40 9.07
N PRO A 382 6.17 23.19 7.89
CA PRO A 382 5.42 21.97 7.66
C PRO A 382 6.39 20.79 7.77
N GLN A 383 6.06 19.85 8.67
CA GLN A 383 6.73 18.56 8.75
C GLN A 383 6.40 17.82 7.46
N LEU A 384 7.26 17.97 6.43
CA LEU A 384 7.07 17.37 5.11
C LEU A 384 6.56 15.93 5.17
N PRO A 385 7.12 15.04 6.04
CA PRO A 385 6.68 13.65 6.10
C PRO A 385 5.21 13.51 6.50
N SER A 386 4.78 14.16 7.58
CA SER A 386 3.39 14.06 8.05
C SER A 386 2.42 14.74 7.09
N THR A 387 2.81 15.86 6.47
CA THR A 387 1.96 16.53 5.48
C THR A 387 1.76 15.65 4.23
N CYS A 388 2.83 15.06 3.69
CA CYS A 388 2.72 14.12 2.56
C CYS A 388 1.89 12.87 2.91
N ALA A 389 2.04 12.33 4.13
CA ALA A 389 1.26 11.21 4.62
C ALA A 389 -0.24 11.57 4.73
N LEU A 390 -0.57 12.71 5.34
CA LEU A 390 -1.94 13.21 5.45
C LEU A 390 -2.57 13.41 4.07
N THR A 391 -1.91 14.14 3.17
CA THR A 391 -2.41 14.35 1.81
C THR A 391 -2.62 13.03 1.07
N THR A 392 -1.77 12.03 1.29
CA THR A 392 -1.99 10.69 0.74
C THR A 392 -3.25 10.04 1.30
N LEU A 393 -3.44 10.08 2.62
CA LEU A 393 -4.62 9.50 3.28
C LEU A 393 -5.92 10.21 2.86
N HIS A 394 -5.92 11.53 2.73
CA HIS A 394 -7.06 12.28 2.18
C HIS A 394 -7.33 11.90 0.72
N THR A 395 -6.29 11.82 -0.12
CA THR A 395 -6.43 11.38 -1.51
C THR A 395 -7.03 9.98 -1.61
N LEU A 396 -6.55 9.03 -0.78
CA LEU A 396 -7.09 7.66 -0.75
C LEU A 396 -8.51 7.61 -0.18
N SER A 397 -8.85 8.47 0.79
CA SER A 397 -10.22 8.63 1.30
C SER A 397 -11.19 9.11 0.21
N HIS A 398 -10.78 10.09 -0.61
CA HIS A 398 -11.55 10.53 -1.77
C HIS A 398 -11.72 9.44 -2.83
N LEU A 399 -10.72 8.56 -3.01
CA LEU A 399 -10.77 7.42 -3.93
C LEU A 399 -11.33 6.14 -3.27
N SER A 400 -11.85 6.22 -2.05
CA SER A 400 -12.29 5.05 -1.28
C SER A 400 -13.39 4.25 -2.00
N PHE A 401 -14.27 4.93 -2.74
CA PHE A 401 -15.31 4.29 -3.56
C PHE A 401 -14.76 3.44 -4.71
N VAL A 402 -13.55 3.74 -5.21
CA VAL A 402 -12.83 2.91 -6.18
C VAL A 402 -12.10 1.79 -5.45
N ILE A 403 -11.52 2.08 -4.28
CA ILE A 403 -10.78 1.12 -3.44
C ILE A 403 -11.69 -0.01 -2.94
N SER A 404 -12.95 0.27 -2.59
CA SER A 404 -13.90 -0.76 -2.13
C SER A 404 -14.17 -1.83 -3.18
N GLN A 405 -14.03 -1.52 -4.48
CA GLN A 405 -14.12 -2.51 -5.56
C GLN A 405 -12.98 -3.55 -5.54
N PHE A 406 -11.90 -3.27 -4.79
CA PHE A 406 -10.78 -4.18 -4.53
C PHE A 406 -10.84 -4.79 -3.11
N GLY A 407 -11.97 -4.66 -2.42
CA GLY A 407 -12.22 -5.16 -1.07
C GLY A 407 -11.85 -4.19 0.06
N GLY A 408 -11.49 -2.95 -0.23
CA GLY A 408 -11.09 -1.98 0.80
C GLY A 408 -9.60 -2.04 1.14
N VAL A 409 -9.17 -1.21 2.10
CA VAL A 409 -7.75 -1.10 2.51
C VAL A 409 -7.31 -2.25 3.44
N THR A 410 -8.24 -2.89 4.13
CA THR A 410 -7.97 -3.96 5.11
C THR A 410 -8.16 -5.37 4.55
N SER A 411 -8.67 -5.54 3.33
CA SER A 411 -8.98 -6.87 2.77
C SER A 411 -7.80 -7.83 2.78
N THR A 412 -7.93 -8.95 3.49
CA THR A 412 -6.97 -10.06 3.53
C THR A 412 -7.21 -11.10 2.45
N ALA A 413 -8.18 -10.89 1.56
CA ALA A 413 -8.54 -11.85 0.53
C ALA A 413 -7.36 -12.13 -0.42
N THR A 414 -7.28 -13.38 -0.89
CA THR A 414 -6.33 -13.80 -1.93
C THR A 414 -6.57 -13.00 -3.21
N GLY A 415 -5.71 -12.01 -3.48
CA GLY A 415 -5.87 -11.05 -4.57
C GLY A 415 -5.95 -9.58 -4.14
N GLY A 416 -5.83 -9.28 -2.84
CA GLY A 416 -5.77 -7.90 -2.36
C GLY A 416 -4.65 -7.09 -3.00
N PHE A 417 -4.91 -5.80 -3.24
CA PHE A 417 -3.99 -4.90 -3.91
C PHE A 417 -2.82 -4.53 -2.98
N VAL A 418 -1.69 -5.22 -3.13
CA VAL A 418 -0.53 -5.14 -2.21
C VAL A 418 0.06 -3.73 -2.19
N GLU A 419 0.17 -3.09 -3.34
CA GLU A 419 0.73 -1.73 -3.48
C GLU A 419 -0.17 -0.69 -2.77
N LEU A 420 -1.49 -0.86 -2.82
CA LEU A 420 -2.42 -0.01 -2.05
C LEU A 420 -2.17 -0.15 -0.55
N LYS A 421 -2.09 -1.39 -0.05
CA LYS A 421 -1.81 -1.64 1.38
C LYS A 421 -0.48 -1.01 1.78
N LYS A 422 0.56 -1.20 0.96
CA LYS A 422 1.87 -0.61 1.21
C LYS A 422 1.79 0.91 1.30
N ALA A 423 1.13 1.57 0.35
CA ALA A 423 0.95 3.02 0.38
C ALA A 423 0.17 3.49 1.63
N PHE A 424 -0.94 2.81 1.94
CA PHE A 424 -1.81 3.13 3.08
C PHE A 424 -1.10 2.97 4.43
N TYR A 425 -0.52 1.80 4.71
CA TYR A 425 0.18 1.55 5.97
C TYR A 425 1.46 2.37 6.09
N THR A 426 2.20 2.60 4.99
CA THR A 426 3.38 3.49 5.04
C THR A 426 2.97 4.92 5.38
N ALA A 427 1.85 5.43 4.86
CA ALA A 427 1.35 6.75 5.23
C ALA A 427 0.96 6.81 6.73
N LEU A 428 0.29 5.78 7.24
CA LEU A 428 -0.06 5.70 8.66
C LEU A 428 1.17 5.57 9.55
N ASP A 429 2.17 4.78 9.16
CA ASP A 429 3.44 4.63 9.88
C ASP A 429 4.17 5.98 9.98
N VAL A 430 4.27 6.72 8.86
CA VAL A 430 4.87 8.07 8.84
C VAL A 430 4.09 9.03 9.73
N LEU A 431 2.75 8.97 9.68
CA LEU A 431 1.91 9.83 10.50
C LEU A 431 2.02 9.49 12.00
N SER A 432 2.12 8.20 12.34
CA SER A 432 2.20 7.72 13.72
C SER A 432 3.44 8.20 14.47
N ALA A 433 4.48 8.61 13.74
CA ALA A 433 5.67 9.24 14.31
C ALA A 433 5.40 10.65 14.88
N ASP A 434 4.30 11.30 14.45
CA ASP A 434 3.84 12.61 14.94
C ASP A 434 2.46 12.46 15.60
N SER A 435 2.46 12.30 16.93
CA SER A 435 1.23 12.13 17.71
C SER A 435 0.26 13.32 17.54
N ALA A 436 0.76 14.56 17.45
CA ALA A 436 -0.10 15.73 17.33
C ALA A 436 -0.85 15.77 15.98
N GLU A 437 -0.16 15.46 14.88
CA GLU A 437 -0.80 15.37 13.56
C GLU A 437 -1.69 14.12 13.45
N SER A 438 -1.31 13.00 14.08
CA SER A 438 -2.18 11.81 14.20
C SER A 438 -3.51 12.14 14.88
N GLU A 439 -3.46 12.86 16.01
CA GLU A 439 -4.66 13.29 16.73
C GLU A 439 -5.52 14.25 15.91
N ARG A 440 -4.89 15.22 15.24
CA ARG A 440 -5.59 16.17 14.38
C ARG A 440 -6.35 15.45 13.28
N PHE A 441 -5.69 14.52 12.61
CA PHE A 441 -6.30 13.71 11.55
C PHE A 441 -7.47 12.86 12.06
N VAL A 442 -7.30 12.19 13.20
CA VAL A 442 -8.39 11.40 13.81
C VAL A 442 -9.58 12.28 14.17
N ARG A 443 -9.38 13.46 14.74
CA ARG A 443 -10.47 14.40 15.02
C ARG A 443 -11.20 14.80 13.73
N GLU A 444 -10.46 15.11 12.66
CA GLU A 444 -11.04 15.44 11.36
C GLU A 444 -11.88 14.29 10.78
N LEU A 445 -11.38 13.05 10.84
CA LEU A 445 -12.14 11.87 10.44
C LEU A 445 -13.42 11.73 11.27
N CYS A 446 -13.33 11.82 12.59
CA CYS A 446 -14.49 11.71 13.48
C CYS A 446 -15.53 12.81 13.21
N ASP A 447 -15.11 14.05 12.99
CA ASP A 447 -16.00 15.17 12.70
C ASP A 447 -16.70 15.01 11.35
N SER A 448 -15.97 14.55 10.33
CA SER A 448 -16.54 14.22 9.01
C SER A 448 -17.60 13.11 9.09
N LEU A 449 -17.36 12.08 9.92
CA LEU A 449 -18.34 11.00 10.12
C LEU A 449 -19.59 11.47 10.87
N LYS A 450 -19.42 12.37 11.86
CA LYS A 450 -20.55 12.98 12.58
C LYS A 450 -21.38 13.87 11.66
N SER A 451 -20.74 14.69 10.82
CA SER A 451 -21.46 15.60 9.91
C SER A 451 -22.24 14.87 8.82
N ASN A 452 -21.69 13.76 8.32
CA ASN A 452 -22.33 12.96 7.27
C ASN A 452 -23.43 12.01 7.82
N GLY A 453 -23.52 11.88 9.14
CA GLY A 453 -24.44 10.96 9.80
C GLY A 453 -23.88 9.54 9.87
N ILE A 454 -23.64 9.05 11.09
CA ILE A 454 -23.09 7.70 11.36
C ILE A 454 -23.97 6.60 10.75
N ASN A 455 -25.28 6.86 10.63
CA ASN A 455 -26.27 5.95 10.06
C ASN A 455 -26.62 6.28 8.61
N SER A 456 -25.75 6.98 7.88
CA SER A 456 -26.01 7.25 6.48
C SER A 456 -26.19 5.96 5.69
N ILE A 457 -27.21 5.94 4.84
CA ILE A 457 -27.54 4.83 3.96
C ILE A 457 -26.70 4.91 2.67
N HIS A 458 -26.07 6.05 2.39
CA HIS A 458 -25.38 6.27 1.12
C HIS A 458 -24.11 5.40 1.02
N PRO A 459 -23.97 4.52 0.00
CA PRO A 459 -22.86 3.57 -0.10
C PRO A 459 -21.48 4.22 -0.05
N VAL A 460 -21.29 5.36 -0.74
CA VAL A 460 -20.01 6.10 -0.71
C VAL A 460 -19.64 6.56 0.70
N GLN A 461 -20.61 6.98 1.50
CA GLN A 461 -20.35 7.43 2.87
C GLN A 461 -20.01 6.24 3.79
N LYS A 462 -20.65 5.08 3.60
CA LYS A 462 -20.31 3.84 4.31
C LYS A 462 -18.88 3.37 4.01
N VAL A 463 -18.47 3.45 2.74
CA VAL A 463 -17.10 3.11 2.32
C VAL A 463 -16.07 4.08 2.94
N LYS A 464 -16.36 5.38 2.97
CA LYS A 464 -15.50 6.35 3.68
C LYS A 464 -15.45 6.11 5.18
N GLN A 465 -16.56 5.68 5.78
CA GLN A 465 -16.63 5.30 7.19
C GLN A 465 -15.76 4.08 7.49
N ALA A 466 -15.78 3.06 6.64
CA ALA A 466 -14.86 1.92 6.75
C ALA A 466 -13.39 2.37 6.64
N PHE A 467 -13.06 3.21 5.64
CA PHE A 467 -11.71 3.77 5.48
C PHE A 467 -11.23 4.55 6.71
N ALA A 468 -12.11 5.39 7.27
CA ALA A 468 -11.81 6.19 8.46
C ALA A 468 -11.59 5.31 9.69
N LEU A 469 -12.44 4.31 9.93
CA LEU A 469 -12.27 3.37 11.04
C LEU A 469 -10.99 2.54 10.90
N ALA A 470 -10.66 2.07 9.69
CA ALA A 470 -9.40 1.38 9.43
C ALA A 470 -8.17 2.28 9.71
N SER A 471 -8.26 3.57 9.41
CA SER A 471 -7.20 4.53 9.72
C SER A 471 -7.07 4.77 11.23
N ILE A 472 -8.21 4.94 11.91
CA ILE A 472 -8.26 5.14 13.36
C ILE A 472 -7.67 3.93 14.09
N GLU A 473 -8.04 2.70 13.70
CA GLU A 473 -7.56 1.44 14.27
C GLU A 473 -6.04 1.42 14.42
N GLN A 474 -5.32 1.78 13.35
CA GLN A 474 -3.86 1.75 13.32
C GLN A 474 -3.23 2.88 14.15
N LEU A 475 -3.92 4.01 14.31
CA LEU A 475 -3.40 5.17 15.03
C LEU A 475 -3.67 5.10 16.54
N VAL A 476 -4.64 4.32 17.02
CA VAL A 476 -4.98 4.19 18.44
C VAL A 476 -3.76 4.06 19.39
N PRO A 477 -2.70 3.30 19.07
CA PRO A 477 -1.53 3.18 19.96
C PRO A 477 -0.85 4.52 20.28
N VAL A 478 -0.84 5.47 19.35
CA VAL A 478 -0.11 6.75 19.46
C VAL A 478 -0.96 7.94 19.92
N LEU A 479 -2.27 7.73 20.12
CA LEU A 479 -3.21 8.78 20.54
C LEU A 479 -3.23 8.98 22.06
N ASP A 480 -3.57 10.19 22.47
CA ASP A 480 -3.92 10.51 23.85
C ASP A 480 -5.20 9.76 24.28
N PRO A 481 -5.23 9.15 25.49
CA PRO A 481 -6.39 8.43 26.00
C PRO A 481 -7.69 9.25 26.01
N VAL A 482 -7.62 10.56 26.24
CA VAL A 482 -8.81 11.43 26.25
C VAL A 482 -9.51 11.42 24.90
N ILE A 483 -8.77 11.40 23.80
CA ILE A 483 -9.37 11.36 22.45
C ILE A 483 -10.01 10.00 22.20
N VAL A 484 -9.36 8.94 22.67
CA VAL A 484 -9.89 7.58 22.57
C VAL A 484 -11.23 7.47 23.29
N GLU A 485 -11.32 7.97 24.52
CA GLU A 485 -12.50 7.91 25.38
C GLU A 485 -13.63 8.85 24.94
N ASP A 486 -13.30 10.11 24.66
CA ASP A 486 -14.32 11.16 24.43
C ASP A 486 -14.73 11.28 22.96
N VAL A 487 -13.90 10.81 22.02
CA VAL A 487 -14.12 11.01 20.58
C VAL A 487 -14.31 9.70 19.83
N ILE A 488 -13.36 8.77 19.95
CA ILE A 488 -13.35 7.53 19.15
C ILE A 488 -14.38 6.53 19.65
N LEU A 489 -14.38 6.23 20.95
CA LEU A 489 -15.26 5.22 21.50
C LEU A 489 -16.75 5.54 21.24
N PRO A 490 -17.27 6.76 21.53
CA PRO A 490 -18.66 7.11 21.26
C PRO A 490 -19.05 6.99 19.78
N LEU A 491 -18.09 7.16 18.86
CA LEU A 491 -18.30 6.98 17.43
C LEU A 491 -18.48 5.49 17.06
N CYS A 492 -17.73 4.59 17.70
CA CYS A 492 -17.81 3.15 17.44
C CYS A 492 -19.07 2.50 18.02
N LEU A 493 -19.53 2.92 19.20
CA LEU A 493 -20.66 2.30 19.92
C LEU A 493 -21.90 1.99 19.06
N PRO A 494 -22.47 2.93 18.28
CA PRO A 494 -23.64 2.64 17.44
C PRO A 494 -23.35 1.65 16.30
N LEU A 495 -22.08 1.47 15.90
CA LEU A 495 -21.67 0.63 14.78
C LEU A 495 -21.42 -0.82 15.18
N LEU A 496 -21.19 -1.10 16.47
CA LEU A 496 -20.93 -2.46 16.99
C LEU A 496 -22.17 -3.38 16.97
N SER A 497 -23.34 -2.81 16.73
CA SER A 497 -24.61 -3.56 16.65
C SER A 497 -25.24 -3.53 15.26
N ASP A 498 -24.68 -2.75 14.32
CA ASP A 498 -25.22 -2.57 12.97
C ASP A 498 -24.46 -3.43 11.96
N SER A 499 -24.92 -4.66 11.72
CA SER A 499 -24.32 -5.57 10.73
C SER A 499 -24.75 -5.29 9.28
N THR A 500 -25.54 -4.24 9.01
CA THR A 500 -26.04 -3.96 7.66
C THR A 500 -24.92 -3.66 6.66
N HIS A 501 -23.87 -2.97 7.10
CA HIS A 501 -22.66 -2.72 6.30
C HIS A 501 -21.46 -3.45 6.91
N ARG A 502 -21.19 -4.65 6.41
CA ARG A 502 -20.21 -5.61 6.97
C ARG A 502 -18.83 -5.01 7.22
N GLU A 503 -18.28 -4.24 6.28
CA GLU A 503 -16.93 -3.68 6.39
C GLU A 503 -16.82 -2.63 7.51
N THR A 504 -17.84 -1.77 7.65
CA THR A 504 -17.89 -0.74 8.72
C THR A 504 -18.08 -1.39 10.08
N TYR A 505 -18.98 -2.37 10.15
CA TYR A 505 -19.25 -3.17 11.34
C TYR A 505 -17.97 -3.86 11.85
N GLU A 506 -17.28 -4.60 10.97
CA GLU A 506 -16.03 -5.26 11.31
C GLU A 506 -14.94 -4.26 11.73
N SER A 507 -14.81 -3.15 11.01
CA SER A 507 -13.82 -2.11 11.33
C SER A 507 -14.08 -1.46 12.70
N ALA A 508 -15.34 -1.27 13.09
CA ALA A 508 -15.69 -0.74 14.42
C ALA A 508 -15.26 -1.69 15.54
N HIS A 509 -15.47 -3.00 15.36
CA HIS A 509 -14.96 -4.02 16.29
C HIS A 509 -13.43 -4.00 16.36
N SER A 510 -12.74 -3.91 15.22
CA SER A 510 -11.27 -3.81 15.18
C SER A 510 -10.75 -2.59 15.93
N VAL A 511 -11.38 -1.42 15.79
CA VAL A 511 -11.01 -0.21 16.55
C VAL A 511 -11.13 -0.44 18.05
N VAL A 512 -12.23 -1.02 18.53
CA VAL A 512 -12.41 -1.31 19.98
C VAL A 512 -11.35 -2.29 20.48
N LEU A 513 -11.01 -3.30 19.69
CA LEU A 513 -9.93 -4.23 20.03
C LEU A 513 -8.56 -3.54 20.06
N ALA A 514 -8.29 -2.62 19.13
CA ALA A 514 -7.08 -1.81 19.12
C ALA A 514 -6.99 -0.90 20.36
N ILE A 515 -8.11 -0.33 20.79
CA ILE A 515 -8.22 0.43 22.05
C ILE A 515 -7.83 -0.43 23.23
N LEU A 516 -8.47 -1.59 23.39
CA LEU A 516 -8.15 -2.53 24.47
C LEU A 516 -6.68 -2.94 24.45
N ALA A 517 -6.14 -3.31 23.29
CA ALA A 517 -4.73 -3.70 23.13
C ALA A 517 -3.77 -2.56 23.50
N SER A 518 -4.03 -1.33 23.07
CA SER A 518 -3.24 -0.14 23.39
C SER A 518 -3.18 0.12 24.90
N HIS A 519 -4.31 0.01 25.60
CA HIS A 519 -4.36 0.15 27.06
C HIS A 519 -3.53 -0.92 27.78
N THR A 520 -3.53 -2.18 27.31
CA THR A 520 -2.69 -3.24 27.91
C THR A 520 -1.19 -2.95 27.79
N GLN A 521 -0.75 -2.42 26.65
CA GLN A 521 0.66 -2.13 26.39
C GLN A 521 1.16 -0.96 27.24
N LYS A 522 0.36 0.11 27.36
CA LYS A 522 0.68 1.29 28.17
C LYS A 522 0.76 0.95 29.67
N GLY A 523 -0.09 0.04 30.16
CA GLY A 523 -0.05 -0.44 31.55
C GLY A 523 1.23 -1.20 31.92
N GLY A 524 1.83 -1.94 30.98
CA GLY A 524 3.03 -2.74 31.24
C GLY A 524 4.35 -1.96 31.27
N GLN A 525 4.44 -0.80 30.60
CA GLN A 525 5.69 -0.03 30.50
C GLN A 525 5.96 0.90 31.69
N GLY A 526 4.97 1.18 32.55
CA GLY A 526 5.10 2.12 33.67
C GLY A 526 5.98 1.68 34.85
N ASN A 527 6.49 0.43 34.87
CA ASN A 527 7.10 -0.18 36.05
C ASN A 527 8.61 -0.49 35.96
N ILE A 528 9.33 0.05 34.97
CA ILE A 528 10.80 -0.03 34.95
C ILE A 528 11.38 1.30 35.48
N PRO A 529 11.87 1.37 36.73
CA PRO A 529 12.64 2.52 37.19
C PRO A 529 13.90 2.59 36.34
N SER A 530 14.02 3.64 35.53
CA SER A 530 15.23 3.99 34.79
C SER A 530 16.36 4.27 35.79
N SER A 531 17.09 3.21 36.12
CA SER A 531 18.31 3.24 36.92
C SER A 531 19.48 3.77 36.08
N THR A 532 19.42 5.03 35.66
CA THR A 532 20.60 5.78 35.23
C THR A 532 20.72 7.01 36.12
N GLY A 533 21.57 6.86 37.14
CA GLY A 533 21.64 7.75 38.28
C GLY A 533 22.16 9.16 37.99
N ARG A 534 21.62 10.11 38.77
CA ARG A 534 22.37 11.22 39.33
C ARG A 534 21.66 11.74 40.58
N PRO A 535 22.30 11.77 41.76
CA PRO A 535 21.69 12.33 42.95
C PRO A 535 21.94 13.84 42.96
N GLU A 536 21.02 14.62 42.38
CA GLU A 536 20.97 16.07 42.63
C GLU A 536 19.93 16.35 43.70
N ALA A 537 20.40 16.45 44.93
CA ALA A 537 19.69 17.05 46.03
C ALA A 537 19.50 18.55 45.75
N ARG A 538 18.24 19.03 45.68
CA ARG A 538 17.73 20.22 46.39
C ARG A 538 16.32 20.62 45.94
N ILE A 539 15.41 20.58 46.92
CA ILE A 539 14.38 21.59 47.24
C ILE A 539 13.43 22.00 46.10
N ARG A 540 12.24 21.39 46.08
CA ARG A 540 10.95 22.10 45.93
C ARG A 540 9.78 21.14 46.23
N GLU A 541 9.27 21.25 47.46
CA GLU A 541 7.89 20.90 47.82
C GLU A 541 6.95 21.92 47.10
N ASP A 542 5.71 21.51 46.79
CA ASP A 542 4.61 22.27 46.14
C ASP A 542 4.26 22.00 44.65
N SER A 543 4.51 20.81 44.09
CA SER A 543 3.90 20.45 42.78
C SER A 543 3.39 19.00 42.67
N GLN A 544 3.07 18.39 43.80
CA GLN A 544 2.74 16.95 43.89
C GLN A 544 1.27 16.60 43.60
N HIS A 545 0.45 17.54 43.11
CA HIS A 545 -1.00 17.32 42.91
C HIS A 545 -1.48 17.10 41.47
N VAL A 546 -0.61 17.11 40.45
CA VAL A 546 -1.06 16.95 39.04
C VAL A 546 -0.55 15.66 38.36
N ALA A 547 0.50 15.01 38.87
CA ALA A 547 1.05 13.79 38.26
C ALA A 547 0.31 12.49 38.62
N ASN A 548 -0.54 12.48 39.66
CA ASN A 548 -1.27 11.29 40.12
C ASN A 548 -2.62 11.05 39.41
N SER A 549 -3.05 11.92 38.51
CA SER A 549 -4.34 11.76 37.80
C SER A 549 -4.28 10.82 36.59
N GLY A 550 -3.10 10.56 36.01
CA GLY A 550 -2.98 9.75 34.79
C GLY A 550 -3.08 8.24 35.01
N LEU A 551 -2.54 7.70 36.12
CA LEU A 551 -2.58 6.25 36.38
C LEU A 551 -3.98 5.74 36.75
N HIS A 552 -4.78 6.53 37.47
CA HIS A 552 -6.14 6.14 37.85
C HIS A 552 -7.17 6.23 36.70
N ALA A 553 -6.86 6.94 35.61
CA ALA A 553 -7.76 7.03 34.46
C ALA A 553 -7.87 5.68 33.71
N ASN A 554 -6.75 4.99 33.51
CA ASN A 554 -6.70 3.74 32.75
C ASN A 554 -7.52 2.61 33.38
N GLY A 555 -7.49 2.47 34.72
CA GLY A 555 -8.29 1.47 35.42
C GLY A 555 -9.79 1.73 35.31
N ARG A 556 -10.20 3.01 35.33
CA ARG A 556 -11.63 3.39 35.20
C ARG A 556 -12.18 3.12 33.80
N PHE A 557 -11.36 3.35 32.77
CA PHE A 557 -11.76 3.07 31.39
C PHE A 557 -12.15 1.60 31.19
N ALA A 558 -11.25 0.70 31.54
CA ALA A 558 -11.45 -0.74 31.36
C ALA A 558 -12.65 -1.28 32.15
N VAL A 559 -12.84 -0.80 33.38
CA VAL A 559 -14.00 -1.14 34.22
C VAL A 559 -15.32 -0.75 33.55
N CYS A 560 -15.34 0.34 32.76
CA CYS A 560 -16.53 0.78 32.03
C CYS A 560 -16.75 0.01 30.72
N ILE A 561 -15.70 -0.15 29.89
CA ILE A 561 -15.86 -0.66 28.52
C ILE A 561 -15.95 -2.19 28.46
N ILE A 562 -15.23 -2.90 29.32
CA ILE A 562 -15.16 -4.38 29.26
C ILE A 562 -16.53 -5.02 29.46
N PRO A 563 -17.33 -4.63 30.47
CA PRO A 563 -18.66 -5.21 30.66
C PRO A 563 -19.59 -4.96 29.47
N PHE A 564 -19.57 -3.74 28.93
CA PHE A 564 -20.36 -3.38 27.77
C PHE A 564 -19.95 -4.21 26.54
N TYR A 565 -18.66 -4.31 26.25
CA TYR A 565 -18.18 -5.02 25.07
C TYR A 565 -18.37 -6.54 25.18
N ALA A 566 -18.26 -7.12 26.38
CA ALA A 566 -18.59 -8.52 26.63
C ALA A 566 -20.06 -8.83 26.29
N ALA A 567 -20.99 -7.98 26.73
CA ALA A 567 -22.41 -8.11 26.40
C ALA A 567 -22.64 -7.94 24.88
N CYS A 568 -22.01 -6.94 24.27
CA CYS A 568 -22.07 -6.68 22.83
C CYS A 568 -21.60 -7.89 22.01
N LEU A 569 -20.48 -8.53 22.34
CA LEU A 569 -20.00 -9.73 21.63
C LEU A 569 -20.95 -10.93 21.81
N ILE A 570 -21.55 -11.10 22.99
CA ILE A 570 -22.55 -12.15 23.24
C ILE A 570 -23.82 -11.89 22.42
N GLU A 571 -24.25 -10.65 22.27
CA GLU A 571 -25.39 -10.28 21.41
C GLU A 571 -25.07 -10.56 19.94
N ASN A 572 -23.84 -10.24 19.51
CA ASN A 572 -23.31 -10.51 18.16
C ASN A 572 -22.83 -11.97 17.94
N SER A 573 -23.34 -12.92 18.73
CA SER A 573 -23.15 -14.37 18.48
C SER A 573 -24.26 -14.99 17.63
N VAL A 574 -25.25 -14.19 17.22
CA VAL A 574 -26.35 -14.63 16.34
C VAL A 574 -25.87 -14.84 14.90
N GLU A 575 -26.57 -15.68 14.14
CA GLU A 575 -26.28 -15.88 12.71
C GLU A 575 -26.36 -14.55 11.93
N GLY A 576 -25.46 -14.35 10.96
CA GLY A 576 -25.40 -13.13 10.15
C GLY A 576 -24.67 -11.93 10.77
N THR A 577 -24.05 -12.08 11.95
CA THR A 577 -23.22 -11.03 12.59
C THR A 577 -21.72 -11.37 12.49
N LEU A 578 -20.97 -11.45 13.59
CA LEU A 578 -19.56 -11.89 13.57
C LEU A 578 -19.48 -13.34 13.06
N SER A 579 -18.38 -13.71 12.40
CA SER A 579 -18.09 -15.13 12.15
C SER A 579 -17.58 -15.82 13.43
N ASP A 580 -17.57 -17.15 13.45
CA ASP A 580 -17.13 -17.93 14.62
C ASP A 580 -15.69 -17.58 15.00
N THR A 581 -14.82 -17.50 14.00
CA THR A 581 -13.42 -17.11 14.17
C THR A 581 -13.29 -15.68 14.68
N GLN A 582 -14.06 -14.74 14.12
CA GLN A 582 -14.04 -13.34 14.56
C GLN A 582 -14.51 -13.20 16.01
N LEU A 583 -15.60 -13.88 16.38
CA LEU A 583 -16.13 -13.87 17.75
C LEU A 583 -15.13 -14.46 18.74
N CYS A 584 -14.55 -15.63 18.42
CA CYS A 584 -13.53 -16.27 19.25
C CYS A 584 -12.31 -15.35 19.47
N LEU A 585 -11.76 -14.78 18.38
CA LEU A 585 -10.62 -13.87 18.46
C LEU A 585 -10.94 -12.61 19.26
N ALA A 586 -12.09 -11.98 19.01
CA ALA A 586 -12.50 -10.76 19.70
C ALA A 586 -12.72 -10.99 21.20
N TYR A 587 -13.41 -12.08 21.57
CA TYR A 587 -13.67 -12.38 22.98
C TYR A 587 -12.40 -12.81 23.72
N ALA A 588 -11.53 -13.60 23.08
CA ALA A 588 -10.24 -13.98 23.65
C ALA A 588 -9.33 -12.76 23.85
N ALA A 589 -9.34 -11.78 22.93
CA ALA A 589 -8.63 -10.52 23.07
C ALA A 589 -9.21 -9.63 24.19
N LEU A 590 -10.54 -9.60 24.33
CA LEU A 590 -11.21 -8.93 25.44
C LEU A 590 -10.81 -9.53 26.80
N VAL A 591 -10.86 -10.86 26.95
CA VAL A 591 -10.44 -11.55 28.18
C VAL A 591 -8.97 -11.29 28.48
N ARG A 592 -8.10 -11.31 27.47
CA ARG A 592 -6.67 -11.00 27.64
C ARG A 592 -6.46 -9.60 28.17
N SER A 593 -7.21 -8.64 27.65
CA SER A 593 -7.14 -7.24 28.08
C SER A 593 -7.70 -7.05 29.48
N ALA A 594 -8.78 -7.76 29.81
CA ALA A 594 -9.35 -7.78 31.15
C ALA A 594 -8.40 -8.40 32.20
N SER A 595 -7.59 -9.38 31.80
CA SER A 595 -6.59 -10.03 32.66
C SER A 595 -5.40 -9.14 33.02
N THR A 596 -5.10 -8.13 32.19
CA THR A 596 -3.94 -7.23 32.39
C THR A 596 -4.34 -5.86 32.95
N SER A 597 -5.63 -5.53 32.97
CA SER A 597 -6.12 -4.19 33.30
C SER A 597 -6.24 -3.86 34.79
N ALA A 598 -6.05 -4.83 35.69
CA ALA A 598 -6.34 -4.60 37.09
C ALA A 598 -5.20 -3.87 37.83
N ASP A 599 -5.60 -3.00 38.75
CA ASP A 599 -4.71 -2.25 39.64
C ASP A 599 -4.00 -3.19 40.64
N ASP A 600 -2.89 -2.75 41.25
CA ASP A 600 -1.98 -3.57 42.08
C ASP A 600 -2.63 -4.22 43.34
N THR A 601 -3.91 -3.97 43.59
CA THR A 601 -4.67 -4.62 44.66
C THR A 601 -4.96 -6.09 44.30
N ARG A 602 -4.21 -6.99 44.95
CA ARG A 602 -4.23 -8.45 44.77
C ARG A 602 -5.62 -9.10 44.70
N ASP A 603 -6.62 -8.53 45.37
CA ASP A 603 -7.96 -9.12 45.45
C ASP A 603 -8.84 -8.82 44.22
N GLU A 604 -8.56 -7.75 43.47
CA GLU A 604 -9.33 -7.35 42.28
C GLU A 604 -8.62 -7.68 40.97
N GLN A 605 -7.41 -8.26 41.05
CA GLN A 605 -6.49 -8.43 39.92
C GLN A 605 -7.11 -9.17 38.71
N TYR A 606 -8.09 -10.04 38.96
CA TYR A 606 -8.72 -10.87 37.93
C TYR A 606 -10.24 -10.72 37.87
N ALA A 607 -10.80 -9.70 38.52
CA ALA A 607 -12.24 -9.50 38.62
C ALA A 607 -12.89 -9.28 37.25
N LEU A 608 -12.27 -8.46 36.37
CA LEU A 608 -12.79 -8.19 35.03
C LEU A 608 -12.67 -9.39 34.09
N ALA A 609 -11.56 -10.12 34.14
CA ALA A 609 -11.40 -11.36 33.37
C ALA A 609 -12.42 -12.41 33.78
N TRP A 610 -12.65 -12.57 35.09
CA TRP A 610 -13.69 -13.45 35.60
C TRP A 610 -15.09 -12.97 35.21
N PHE A 611 -15.36 -11.66 35.22
CA PHE A 611 -16.63 -11.09 34.76
C PHE A 611 -16.93 -11.50 33.32
N CYS A 612 -15.96 -11.38 32.40
CA CYS A 612 -16.15 -11.82 31.00
C CYS A 612 -16.52 -13.31 30.94
N VAL A 613 -15.75 -14.16 31.63
CA VAL A 613 -16.03 -15.60 31.67
C VAL A 613 -17.43 -15.89 32.23
N ASP A 614 -17.81 -15.23 33.33
CA ASP A 614 -19.10 -15.45 33.99
C ASP A 614 -20.27 -14.97 33.12
N ALA A 615 -20.12 -13.84 32.42
CA ALA A 615 -21.10 -13.35 31.44
C ALA A 615 -21.30 -14.37 30.31
N LEU A 616 -20.21 -14.92 29.77
CA LEU A 616 -20.27 -15.95 28.72
C LEU A 616 -20.93 -17.24 29.20
N LEU A 617 -20.54 -17.74 30.38
CA LEU A 617 -21.14 -18.93 30.99
C LEU A 617 -22.63 -18.73 31.29
N THR A 618 -23.01 -17.52 31.72
CA THR A 618 -24.40 -17.15 31.95
C THR A 618 -25.19 -17.19 30.65
N ALA A 619 -24.69 -16.61 29.57
CA ALA A 619 -25.31 -16.67 28.24
C ALA A 619 -25.48 -18.11 27.72
N ILE A 620 -24.46 -18.97 27.89
CA ILE A 620 -24.51 -20.41 27.57
C ILE A 620 -25.65 -21.10 28.33
N ARG A 621 -25.77 -20.85 29.65
CA ARG A 621 -26.85 -21.42 30.48
C ARG A 621 -28.23 -20.93 30.04
N TRP A 622 -28.38 -19.64 29.71
CA TRP A 622 -29.64 -19.08 29.22
C TRP A 622 -30.08 -19.71 27.90
N LEU A 623 -29.17 -19.94 26.96
CA LEU A 623 -29.48 -20.57 25.67
C LEU A 623 -29.69 -22.09 25.77
N SER A 624 -29.21 -22.72 26.85
CA SER A 624 -29.41 -24.15 27.10
C SER A 624 -30.85 -24.50 27.53
N TYR A 625 -31.70 -23.50 27.82
CA TYR A 625 -33.11 -23.75 28.16
C TYR A 625 -33.94 -24.10 26.90
N PRO A 626 -34.87 -25.08 26.98
CA PRO A 626 -35.55 -25.66 25.83
C PRO A 626 -36.71 -24.81 25.29
N THR A 627 -36.42 -23.60 24.79
CA THR A 627 -37.47 -22.63 24.37
C THR A 627 -37.59 -22.46 22.84
N SER A 628 -36.56 -22.77 22.06
CA SER A 628 -36.60 -22.88 20.57
C SER A 628 -35.42 -23.72 20.06
N ALA A 629 -35.69 -24.75 19.25
CA ALA A 629 -34.77 -25.91 19.15
C ALA A 629 -33.55 -25.75 18.23
N ASN A 630 -33.64 -25.00 17.12
CA ASN A 630 -32.58 -25.03 16.09
C ASN A 630 -31.68 -23.79 16.11
N ALA A 631 -32.23 -22.58 16.02
CA ALA A 631 -31.41 -21.34 15.96
C ALA A 631 -30.58 -21.09 17.23
N ASN A 632 -31.03 -21.59 18.38
CA ASN A 632 -30.27 -21.50 19.62
C ASN A 632 -29.13 -22.53 19.69
N ALA A 633 -29.22 -23.66 18.98
CA ALA A 633 -28.21 -24.71 19.02
C ALA A 633 -26.91 -24.25 18.35
N ASP A 634 -27.01 -23.62 17.17
CA ASP A 634 -25.85 -23.07 16.46
C ASP A 634 -25.22 -21.94 17.27
N ARG A 635 -26.02 -20.99 17.76
CA ARG A 635 -25.54 -19.91 18.63
C ARG A 635 -24.86 -20.46 19.90
N LEU A 636 -25.44 -21.48 20.53
CA LEU A 636 -24.88 -22.12 21.72
C LEU A 636 -23.52 -22.77 21.42
N HIS A 637 -23.42 -23.50 20.31
CA HIS A 637 -22.16 -24.10 19.86
C HIS A 637 -21.07 -23.05 19.62
N ARG A 638 -21.43 -21.93 18.97
CA ARG A 638 -20.52 -20.79 18.77
C ARG A 638 -20.00 -20.20 20.09
N LEU A 639 -20.88 -20.05 21.09
CA LEU A 639 -20.46 -19.59 22.42
C LEU A 639 -19.58 -20.62 23.16
N HIS A 640 -19.79 -21.94 22.93
CA HIS A 640 -18.89 -22.97 23.47
C HIS A 640 -17.48 -22.87 22.88
N LEU A 641 -17.35 -22.72 21.56
CA LEU A 641 -16.07 -22.46 20.89
C LEU A 641 -15.42 -21.17 21.41
N THR A 642 -16.22 -20.12 21.61
CA THR A 642 -15.75 -18.84 22.15
C THR A 642 -15.16 -19.03 23.55
N LEU A 643 -15.82 -19.78 24.45
CA LEU A 643 -15.29 -20.07 25.79
C LEU A 643 -13.96 -20.83 25.73
N ILE A 644 -13.86 -21.80 24.82
CA ILE A 644 -12.62 -22.57 24.59
C ILE A 644 -11.48 -21.65 24.15
N SER A 645 -11.72 -20.76 23.19
CA SER A 645 -10.71 -19.80 22.70
C SER A 645 -10.22 -18.81 23.75
N CYS A 646 -10.95 -18.65 24.86
CA CYS A 646 -10.52 -17.80 25.97
C CYS A 646 -9.48 -18.47 26.88
N VAL A 647 -9.33 -19.79 26.84
CA VAL A 647 -8.42 -20.55 27.73
C VAL A 647 -6.99 -19.99 27.73
N PRO A 648 -6.34 -19.69 26.59
CA PRO A 648 -4.99 -19.14 26.58
C PRO A 648 -4.87 -17.72 27.12
N SER A 649 -5.97 -16.97 27.18
CA SER A 649 -6.01 -15.58 27.66
C SER A 649 -6.21 -15.45 29.17
N LEU A 650 -6.41 -16.57 29.88
CA LEU A 650 -6.72 -16.59 31.29
C LEU A 650 -5.47 -16.72 32.18
N PRO A 651 -5.43 -16.02 33.31
CA PRO A 651 -4.36 -16.18 34.29
C PRO A 651 -4.52 -17.51 35.04
N LEU A 652 -3.40 -18.02 35.55
CA LEU A 652 -3.32 -19.30 36.27
C LEU A 652 -4.41 -19.52 37.34
N PRO A 653 -4.83 -18.53 38.15
CA PRO A 653 -5.86 -18.73 39.17
C PRO A 653 -7.26 -19.00 38.60
N LEU A 654 -7.58 -18.50 37.40
CA LEU A 654 -8.90 -18.68 36.78
C LEU A 654 -8.97 -19.97 35.94
N LEU A 655 -7.84 -20.45 35.43
CA LEU A 655 -7.77 -21.60 34.53
C LEU A 655 -8.48 -22.87 35.04
N PRO A 656 -8.25 -23.37 36.27
CA PRO A 656 -8.90 -24.60 36.73
C PRO A 656 -10.43 -24.53 36.66
N ARG A 657 -11.00 -23.38 37.01
CA ARG A 657 -12.45 -23.17 37.03
C ARG A 657 -13.04 -23.15 35.62
N VAL A 658 -12.36 -22.52 34.68
CA VAL A 658 -12.81 -22.46 33.28
C VAL A 658 -12.65 -23.82 32.60
N LEU A 659 -11.54 -24.52 32.83
CA LEU A 659 -11.33 -25.86 32.30
C LEU A 659 -12.44 -26.83 32.74
N GLU A 660 -12.82 -26.84 34.03
CA GLU A 660 -13.95 -27.67 34.49
C GLU A 660 -15.29 -27.27 33.86
N ALA A 661 -15.53 -25.97 33.62
CA ALA A 661 -16.73 -25.51 32.91
C ALA A 661 -16.73 -25.98 31.45
N THR A 662 -15.59 -25.86 30.75
CA THR A 662 -15.40 -26.36 29.39
C THR A 662 -15.60 -27.86 29.32
N ARG A 663 -15.09 -28.63 30.29
CA ARG A 663 -15.36 -30.06 30.37
C ARG A 663 -16.85 -30.36 30.55
N ALA A 664 -17.53 -29.66 31.46
CA ALA A 664 -18.96 -29.88 31.65
C ALA A 664 -19.75 -29.63 30.36
N ILE A 665 -19.36 -28.62 29.58
CA ILE A 665 -19.92 -28.32 28.25
C ILE A 665 -19.65 -29.48 27.28
N VAL A 666 -18.39 -29.92 27.12
CA VAL A 666 -18.02 -31.02 26.21
C VAL A 666 -18.69 -32.35 26.61
N ASP A 667 -18.84 -32.61 27.91
CA ASP A 667 -19.52 -33.79 28.44
C ASP A 667 -21.05 -33.71 28.21
N SER A 668 -21.63 -32.51 28.18
CA SER A 668 -23.06 -32.26 27.96
C SER A 668 -23.47 -32.21 26.48
N ALA A 669 -22.53 -31.94 25.57
CA ALA A 669 -22.77 -31.98 24.13
C ALA A 669 -23.30 -33.38 23.73
N SER A 670 -24.54 -33.41 23.24
CA SER A 670 -25.33 -34.64 23.02
C SER A 670 -24.53 -35.72 22.28
N THR A 671 -24.68 -36.97 22.71
CA THR A 671 -24.14 -38.13 21.98
C THR A 671 -24.73 -38.28 20.57
N ALA A 672 -25.82 -37.58 20.25
CA ALA A 672 -26.40 -37.58 18.91
C ALA A 672 -25.64 -36.67 17.92
N ASP A 673 -24.93 -35.65 18.39
CA ASP A 673 -24.14 -34.72 17.56
C ASP A 673 -22.64 -34.92 17.81
N HIS A 674 -22.16 -36.09 17.38
CA HIS A 674 -20.75 -36.46 17.49
C HIS A 674 -19.81 -35.46 16.80
N THR A 675 -20.30 -34.77 15.77
CA THR A 675 -19.55 -33.78 15.00
C THR A 675 -19.25 -32.53 15.83
N GLN A 676 -20.26 -31.91 16.44
CA GLN A 676 -20.04 -30.72 17.28
C GLN A 676 -19.16 -31.04 18.48
N ARG A 677 -19.37 -32.18 19.14
CA ARG A 677 -18.55 -32.59 20.28
C ARG A 677 -17.08 -32.79 19.88
N GLN A 678 -16.84 -33.43 18.74
CA GLN A 678 -15.48 -33.65 18.24
C GLN A 678 -14.80 -32.32 17.91
N GLU A 679 -15.51 -31.39 17.29
CA GLU A 679 -15.01 -30.05 17.00
C GLU A 679 -14.61 -29.29 18.27
N LEU A 680 -15.43 -29.33 19.34
CA LEU A 680 -15.08 -28.71 20.63
C LEU A 680 -13.81 -29.33 21.24
N VAL A 681 -13.66 -30.66 21.16
CA VAL A 681 -12.48 -31.38 21.66
C VAL A 681 -11.23 -30.99 20.88
N ASP A 682 -11.34 -30.94 19.55
CA ASP A 682 -10.22 -30.58 18.67
C ASP A 682 -9.81 -29.12 18.84
N ALA A 683 -10.78 -28.20 18.95
CA ALA A 683 -10.53 -26.79 19.26
C ALA A 683 -9.85 -26.63 20.63
N LEU A 684 -10.34 -27.31 21.67
CA LEU A 684 -9.74 -27.24 23.01
C LEU A 684 -8.32 -27.79 23.03
N PHE A 685 -8.08 -28.88 22.29
CA PHE A 685 -6.74 -29.42 22.16
C PHE A 685 -5.79 -28.42 21.50
N ALA A 686 -6.21 -27.83 20.37
CA ALA A 686 -5.43 -26.85 19.64
C ALA A 686 -5.04 -25.68 20.55
N GLU A 687 -6.01 -25.08 21.26
CA GLU A 687 -5.75 -23.96 22.17
C GLU A 687 -4.76 -24.31 23.27
N ILE A 688 -4.92 -25.47 23.92
CA ILE A 688 -4.01 -25.95 24.98
C ILE A 688 -2.60 -26.18 24.45
N THR A 689 -2.47 -26.74 23.24
CA THR A 689 -1.16 -27.12 22.71
C THR A 689 -0.39 -26.00 22.04
N GLU A 690 -1.08 -25.07 21.38
CA GLU A 690 -0.49 -24.07 20.48
C GLU A 690 -0.43 -22.68 21.10
N HIS A 691 -1.43 -22.28 21.91
CA HIS A 691 -1.59 -20.88 22.32
C HIS A 691 -1.38 -20.62 23.82
N VAL A 692 -1.46 -21.64 24.68
CA VAL A 692 -1.22 -21.47 26.13
C VAL A 692 0.26 -21.20 26.43
N GLY A 693 0.53 -20.15 27.22
CA GLY A 693 1.87 -19.78 27.65
C GLY A 693 2.57 -20.84 28.51
N ASP A 694 3.91 -20.83 28.53
CA ASP A 694 4.72 -21.86 29.21
C ASP A 694 4.42 -22.01 30.71
N ARG A 695 3.96 -20.94 31.37
CA ARG A 695 3.62 -20.95 32.80
C ARG A 695 2.36 -21.76 33.07
N GLU A 696 1.35 -21.57 32.22
CA GLU A 696 0.04 -22.20 32.33
C GLU A 696 0.02 -23.61 31.71
N ARG A 697 0.93 -23.89 30.77
CA ARG A 697 0.98 -25.11 29.97
C ARG A 697 1.06 -26.41 30.78
N GLU A 698 1.78 -26.41 31.90
CA GLU A 698 1.88 -27.61 32.75
C GLU A 698 0.51 -27.98 33.33
N LEU A 699 -0.24 -26.99 33.81
CA LEU A 699 -1.56 -27.19 34.41
C LEU A 699 -2.56 -27.65 33.36
N THR A 700 -2.64 -26.95 32.22
CA THR A 700 -3.59 -27.28 31.15
C THR A 700 -3.31 -28.65 30.54
N MET A 701 -2.04 -29.02 30.35
CA MET A 701 -1.67 -30.32 29.79
C MET A 701 -1.92 -31.47 30.78
N ARG A 702 -1.64 -31.27 32.08
CA ARG A 702 -1.99 -32.25 33.11
C ARG A 702 -3.50 -32.50 33.10
N TRP A 703 -4.28 -31.41 33.11
CA TRP A 703 -5.73 -31.48 33.04
C TRP A 703 -6.23 -32.18 31.75
N TRP A 704 -5.62 -31.90 30.60
CA TRP A 704 -5.96 -32.56 29.34
C TRP A 704 -5.75 -34.08 29.39
N ILE A 705 -4.61 -34.52 29.93
CA ILE A 705 -4.28 -35.96 30.05
C ILE A 705 -5.29 -36.70 30.94
N GLU A 706 -5.77 -36.04 32.01
CA GLU A 706 -6.76 -36.60 32.92
C GLU A 706 -8.14 -36.77 32.27
N ASN A 707 -8.49 -35.88 31.33
CA ASN A 707 -9.83 -35.83 30.74
C ASN A 707 -9.94 -36.45 29.34
N ARG A 708 -8.85 -36.52 28.55
CA ARG A 708 -8.86 -37.02 27.15
C ARG A 708 -9.50 -38.40 26.98
N LYS A 709 -9.28 -39.32 27.94
CA LYS A 709 -9.81 -40.70 27.89
C LYS A 709 -11.34 -40.75 27.91
N ARG A 710 -12.00 -39.70 28.40
CA ARG A 710 -13.47 -39.59 28.46
C ARG A 710 -14.08 -39.18 27.12
N TRP A 711 -13.26 -38.57 26.25
CA TRP A 711 -13.67 -38.05 24.96
C TRP A 711 -13.22 -38.94 23.80
N GLU A 712 -12.30 -39.89 24.05
CA GLU A 712 -11.97 -40.97 23.11
C GLU A 712 -13.20 -41.87 22.87
N VAL A 713 -13.94 -41.60 21.80
CA VAL A 713 -15.06 -42.43 21.35
C VAL A 713 -14.53 -43.80 20.94
N ARG A 714 -14.90 -44.85 21.70
CA ARG A 714 -14.72 -46.26 21.29
C ARG A 714 -15.69 -46.58 20.14
N GLY A 715 -15.38 -46.17 18.91
CA GLY A 715 -16.19 -46.59 17.77
C GLY A 715 -15.93 -45.81 16.49
N GLN A 716 -15.27 -46.48 15.54
CA GLN A 716 -15.23 -46.21 14.09
C GLN A 716 -14.52 -44.92 13.64
N GLY A 717 -13.27 -45.06 13.14
CA GLY A 717 -12.56 -44.00 12.40
C GLY A 717 -11.13 -43.68 12.85
N GLY A 718 -10.43 -44.58 13.56
CA GLY A 718 -9.15 -44.33 14.25
C GLY A 718 -7.88 -44.10 13.40
N ALA A 719 -7.96 -43.42 12.26
CA ALA A 719 -6.78 -43.10 11.43
C ALA A 719 -6.24 -41.67 11.65
N GLN A 720 -7.08 -40.67 11.94
CA GLN A 720 -6.64 -39.26 11.92
C GLN A 720 -6.14 -38.73 13.28
N LEU A 721 -6.78 -39.10 14.40
CA LEU A 721 -6.30 -38.75 15.75
C LEU A 721 -5.02 -39.49 16.19
N ARG A 722 -4.68 -40.63 15.56
CA ARG A 722 -3.44 -41.38 15.86
C ARG A 722 -2.17 -40.65 15.41
N GLY A 723 -2.25 -39.77 14.40
CA GLY A 723 -1.13 -38.95 13.93
C GLY A 723 -0.72 -37.87 14.94
N ALA A 724 -1.71 -37.12 15.46
CA ALA A 724 -1.48 -36.09 16.47
C ALA A 724 -1.11 -36.68 17.85
N SER A 725 -1.74 -37.79 18.24
CA SER A 725 -1.51 -38.45 19.54
C SER A 725 -0.08 -39.02 19.69
N ARG A 726 0.51 -39.57 18.62
CA ARG A 726 1.92 -40.03 18.63
C ARG A 726 2.94 -38.87 18.68
N GLY A 727 2.62 -37.73 18.09
CA GLY A 727 3.45 -36.52 18.15
C GLY A 727 3.47 -35.89 19.55
N GLY A 728 2.31 -35.78 20.18
CA GLY A 728 2.16 -35.20 21.52
C GLY A 728 2.79 -36.03 22.64
N GLU A 729 2.68 -37.36 22.60
CA GLU A 729 3.31 -38.24 23.61
C GLU A 729 4.86 -38.23 23.49
N SER A 730 5.40 -38.12 22.27
CA SER A 730 6.84 -37.96 22.01
C SER A 730 7.37 -36.60 22.47
N MET A 731 6.62 -35.52 22.23
CA MET A 731 7.01 -34.16 22.59
C MET A 731 6.92 -33.93 24.11
N PHE A 732 5.86 -34.42 24.76
CA PHE A 732 5.69 -34.38 26.21
C PHE A 732 6.74 -35.23 26.93
N GLY A 733 7.02 -36.45 26.46
CA GLY A 733 8.08 -37.30 27.02
C GLY A 733 9.47 -36.65 26.96
N LYS A 734 9.77 -35.91 25.89
CA LYS A 734 11.02 -35.14 25.76
C LYS A 734 11.07 -33.92 26.68
N TRP A 735 10.00 -33.14 26.75
CA TRP A 735 9.92 -31.95 27.60
C TRP A 735 9.96 -32.29 29.10
N TRP A 736 9.26 -33.35 29.52
CA TRP A 736 9.25 -33.82 30.91
C TRP A 736 10.60 -34.41 31.33
N ALA A 737 11.29 -35.11 30.42
CA ALA A 737 12.66 -35.59 30.64
C ALA A 737 13.68 -34.44 30.77
N GLU A 738 13.54 -33.38 29.97
CA GLU A 738 14.39 -32.19 30.07
C GLU A 738 14.24 -31.43 31.39
N ARG A 739 13.02 -31.38 31.95
CA ARG A 739 12.74 -30.62 33.18
C ARG A 739 13.08 -31.40 34.45
N LEU A 740 12.92 -32.72 34.45
CA LEU A 740 13.48 -33.60 35.49
C LEU A 740 15.02 -33.56 35.51
N GLY A 741 15.65 -33.49 34.33
CA GLY A 741 17.11 -33.34 34.22
C GLY A 741 17.66 -32.06 34.85
N ARG A 742 16.89 -30.96 34.82
CA ARG A 742 17.28 -29.67 35.44
C ARG A 742 16.95 -29.58 36.93
N SER A 743 15.93 -30.29 37.41
CA SER A 743 15.54 -30.31 38.83
C SER A 743 16.49 -31.15 39.71
N LEU A 744 17.10 -32.20 39.14
CA LEU A 744 18.06 -33.07 39.84
C LEU A 744 19.52 -32.61 39.73
N GLY A 745 19.81 -31.52 39.01
CA GLY A 745 21.17 -30.99 38.81
C GLY A 745 21.62 -29.92 39.81
N ALA A 746 20.74 -29.42 40.68
CA ALA A 746 21.06 -28.41 41.67
C ALA A 746 21.34 -29.04 43.04
N GLY A 747 22.43 -29.81 43.15
CA GLY A 747 22.73 -30.49 44.41
C GLY A 747 23.99 -31.34 44.46
N GLN A 748 25.15 -30.82 44.02
CA GLN A 748 26.46 -31.21 44.58
C GLN A 748 27.57 -30.25 44.13
N GLY A 749 28.23 -29.62 45.12
CA GLY A 749 29.52 -28.93 44.96
C GLY A 749 30.69 -29.92 44.76
N VAL A 750 31.98 -29.58 44.78
CA VAL A 750 32.77 -28.35 44.94
C VAL A 750 34.24 -28.84 44.75
N VAL A 751 35.08 -28.05 44.06
CA VAL A 751 36.56 -28.02 44.07
C VAL A 751 37.36 -29.15 43.38
N ALA A 752 38.15 -28.78 42.35
CA ALA A 752 39.63 -28.76 42.42
C ALA A 752 40.25 -28.02 41.22
N ASP A 753 41.18 -27.11 41.53
CA ASP A 753 42.05 -26.34 40.65
C ASP A 753 43.01 -27.19 39.80
N GLY A 754 43.44 -26.64 38.66
CA GLY A 754 44.58 -27.16 37.90
C GLY A 754 44.88 -26.37 36.62
N VAL A 755 45.75 -25.36 36.75
CA VAL A 755 46.44 -24.61 35.67
C VAL A 755 47.53 -25.48 35.03
N VAL A 756 47.63 -25.56 33.69
CA VAL A 756 48.88 -25.47 32.87
C VAL A 756 48.54 -25.30 31.36
N ASP A 757 49.01 -24.17 30.84
CA ASP A 757 49.63 -23.74 29.56
C ASP A 757 49.77 -24.64 28.28
N GLN A 758 49.92 -23.92 27.15
CA GLN A 758 50.29 -24.26 25.75
C GLN A 758 49.16 -24.82 24.84
N GLY A 759 48.95 -24.39 23.58
CA GLY A 759 49.59 -23.43 22.68
C GLY A 759 49.04 -23.62 21.25
N GLU A 760 49.04 -22.54 20.47
CA GLU A 760 49.00 -22.44 18.99
C GLU A 760 47.72 -22.72 18.15
N ALA A 761 47.60 -21.86 17.12
CA ALA A 761 46.94 -21.97 15.82
C ALA A 761 45.47 -21.48 15.64
N GLU A 762 45.35 -20.20 15.27
CA GLU A 762 44.41 -19.71 14.23
C GLU A 762 44.76 -20.32 12.83
N PRO A 763 43.97 -20.14 11.75
CA PRO A 763 42.70 -19.41 11.58
C PRO A 763 41.62 -20.18 10.79
N THR A 764 40.36 -19.69 10.75
CA THR A 764 39.65 -19.26 9.51
C THR A 764 38.15 -19.07 9.71
N ALA A 765 37.67 -18.01 9.09
CA ALA A 765 36.28 -17.57 9.00
C ALA A 765 35.39 -18.52 8.16
N SER A 766 34.10 -18.60 8.49
CA SER A 766 33.03 -18.34 7.52
C SER A 766 31.67 -18.22 8.23
N ALA A 767 31.04 -17.06 8.04
CA ALA A 767 29.63 -16.82 8.26
C ALA A 767 28.76 -17.42 7.14
N ARG A 768 27.51 -17.76 7.47
CA ARG A 768 26.26 -17.94 6.69
C ARG A 768 25.35 -18.80 7.59
N LEU A 769 24.11 -18.46 7.92
CA LEU A 769 23.05 -17.68 7.27
C LEU A 769 22.22 -16.98 8.35
#